data_AF-A0A452F5A5-F1
#
_entry.id   AF-A0A452F5A5-F1
#
_cell.length_a   1.000
_cell.length_b   1.000
_cell.length_c   1.000
_cell.angle_alpha   90.00
_cell.angle_beta   90.00
_cell.angle_gamma   90.00
#
_symmetry.space_group_name_H-M   'P 1'
#
loop_
_entity.id
_entity.type
_entity.pdbx_description
1 polymer ?
#
loop_
_entity_poly.entity_id
_entity_poly.type
_entity_poly.pdbx_seq_one_letter_code
_entity_poly.pdbx_strand_id
1 'polypeptide(L)'
;PRAFKGSFRALAFEESHMNFEPNKQCHLRQLQQLKKKLLALQQELEFRTEELQTSYCSLLQYQSVLEKQTSDLVILHHHCKMKEDEVILYEEELGNHNENTGDKLHLAQEQLALAGDKIVSLERSLNLYRDKYQTSLSNIELLECQVKMLEGELSGIVGQEPENKGDHSKVRIYTSPCMIQEHQETLKRLSEVWQKVSEQDDLIQELRNKLACSNALVLEREEALIKLQADFASYTATHRHPPSSSEDCEDIKKILKHLQEQKDSQCLHVEEYQNLVKDLRMELESVSEQKKNIMKDMMKLELDLHGLREETSAHVERKEKEVIIMQRRLQELQTQFTETQKLGLKKDKLLQEKDEMLHELEKELAQVQNNLVKKEMELEKQQCMTNELEIAIQEERQDKCKAEYGHLRAEIKKLKECLEDAKQQQRLAGEAPGQALAPLPPTPWSPLHCLTPVATGSLLTSQEHASSKSNLEEQLQEVTKLLEDKKEQLKKSKEQRKLVEQEFETFRLEGKRKEKMSIENMRKMEEENDNLKSQVKKFSIQLDTSLSKQNSTQQVNEELTNKITSQKEIIAGLKIQLDKAGEKEKQYLQTMISKDIYEELSRKSACCQDDLTQALEKLNHSTSETKNLHRSLTQAQERKLQLEEEIIAYEERMKKLNGELKKLQGFQQQSELEVRTFDKKLEDMSNQVLQWQKQHQCDLKMLAAKEEQLRAFQEEMCALKENLLADEKEPCLPQRSAAKDNCRMHRENDQIMSNMEQWAKEQKAGITHVLKNSVTHTHLHNVMVHLQKENKKLKHEIEEKKLKAAPSRVYAKALCQSKTEPTIRGKVYGTLGWRGITQDVSQRMDITKFVGIPHCSANLFYCGWILFN
;
A
#
# COMPACT_ATOMS: atom_id res chain seq x y z
N PRO A 1 45.69 -99.39 -127.28
CA PRO A 1 45.79 -98.18 -128.13
C PRO A 1 45.60 -96.89 -127.29
N ARG A 2 45.95 -95.73 -127.84
CA ARG A 2 45.87 -94.39 -127.19
C ARG A 2 44.43 -94.03 -126.77
N ALA A 3 44.15 -93.15 -125.79
CA ALA A 3 44.94 -92.60 -124.68
C ALA A 3 44.06 -91.67 -123.79
N PHE A 4 44.27 -91.67 -122.46
CA PHE A 4 43.88 -90.58 -121.50
C PHE A 4 42.36 -90.31 -121.35
N LYS A 5 41.80 -89.75 -120.26
CA LYS A 5 42.28 -89.33 -118.91
C LYS A 5 41.08 -89.36 -117.94
N GLY A 6 41.31 -89.38 -116.62
CA GLY A 6 40.29 -88.98 -115.63
C GLY A 6 39.79 -90.08 -114.68
N SER A 7 40.56 -90.34 -113.62
CA SER A 7 40.06 -91.02 -112.43
C SER A 7 39.52 -89.99 -111.45
N PHE A 8 38.34 -90.24 -110.86
CA PHE A 8 38.14 -90.01 -109.42
C PHE A 8 37.12 -91.01 -108.85
N ARG A 9 37.27 -91.28 -107.55
CA ARG A 9 36.77 -92.50 -106.88
C ARG A 9 35.60 -92.18 -105.95
N ALA A 10 34.37 -92.33 -106.44
CA ALA A 10 33.15 -92.18 -105.65
C ALA A 10 32.68 -93.54 -105.10
N LEU A 11 33.27 -93.96 -103.97
CA LEU A 11 32.81 -95.11 -103.18
C LEU A 11 32.92 -94.77 -101.69
N ALA A 12 31.92 -95.19 -100.90
CA ALA A 12 31.77 -94.98 -99.46
C ALA A 12 31.64 -93.52 -98.98
N PHE A 13 30.44 -92.92 -99.14
CA PHE A 13 30.02 -91.77 -98.32
C PHE A 13 28.51 -91.72 -97.96
N GLU A 14 27.73 -92.79 -98.16
CA GLU A 14 26.27 -92.77 -97.90
C GLU A 14 25.85 -93.43 -96.56
N GLU A 15 26.62 -94.39 -96.02
CA GLU A 15 26.27 -95.07 -94.75
C GLU A 15 26.53 -94.23 -93.48
N SER A 16 27.29 -93.14 -93.57
CA SER A 16 27.55 -92.27 -92.41
C SER A 16 26.38 -91.33 -92.08
N HIS A 17 25.54 -90.99 -93.06
CA HIS A 17 24.56 -89.91 -92.92
C HIS A 17 23.31 -90.32 -92.10
N MET A 18 22.95 -91.61 -92.10
CA MET A 18 21.79 -92.14 -91.37
C MET A 18 21.92 -92.05 -89.84
N ASN A 19 23.12 -92.16 -89.28
CA ASN A 19 23.33 -92.19 -87.82
C ASN A 19 23.41 -90.79 -87.17
N PHE A 20 23.53 -89.71 -87.96
CA PHE A 20 23.63 -88.35 -87.40
C PHE A 20 22.28 -87.72 -87.04
N GLU A 21 21.18 -88.09 -87.69
CA GLU A 21 19.90 -87.42 -87.45
C GLU A 21 19.23 -87.83 -86.11
N PRO A 22 19.16 -89.11 -85.72
CA PRO A 22 18.66 -89.51 -84.40
C PRO A 22 19.48 -88.90 -83.26
N ASN A 23 20.80 -88.80 -83.45
CA ASN A 23 21.72 -88.27 -82.46
C ASN A 23 21.57 -86.74 -82.31
N LYS A 24 21.44 -86.00 -83.43
CA LYS A 24 21.03 -84.58 -83.41
C LYS A 24 19.71 -84.37 -82.69
N GLN A 25 18.70 -85.23 -82.93
CA GLN A 25 17.41 -85.10 -82.27
C GLN A 25 17.49 -85.43 -80.76
N CYS A 26 18.35 -86.38 -80.35
CA CYS A 26 18.65 -86.65 -78.95
C CYS A 26 19.29 -85.44 -78.26
N HIS A 27 20.33 -84.86 -78.86
CA HIS A 27 20.98 -83.64 -78.36
C HIS A 27 20.03 -82.44 -78.32
N LEU A 28 19.08 -82.31 -79.26
CA LEU A 28 18.07 -81.26 -79.23
C LEU A 28 17.12 -81.41 -78.03
N ARG A 29 16.70 -82.64 -77.69
CA ARG A 29 15.90 -82.92 -76.48
C ARG A 29 16.71 -82.65 -75.20
N GLN A 30 17.98 -83.05 -75.16
CA GLN A 30 18.88 -82.75 -74.03
C GLN A 30 19.04 -81.22 -73.85
N LEU A 31 19.26 -80.48 -74.93
CA LEU A 31 19.38 -79.01 -74.92
C LEU A 31 18.07 -78.34 -74.46
N GLN A 32 16.91 -78.83 -74.90
CA GLN A 32 15.60 -78.36 -74.42
C GLN A 32 15.39 -78.66 -72.92
N GLN A 33 15.82 -79.83 -72.43
CA GLN A 33 15.74 -80.19 -71.01
C GLN A 33 16.69 -79.35 -70.16
N LEU A 34 17.91 -79.09 -70.64
CA LEU A 34 18.86 -78.17 -70.00
C LEU A 34 18.33 -76.73 -70.00
N LYS A 35 17.72 -76.25 -71.10
CA LYS A 35 17.08 -74.93 -71.14
C LYS A 35 15.92 -74.81 -70.13
N LYS A 36 15.10 -75.86 -69.97
CA LYS A 36 14.06 -75.91 -68.94
C LYS A 36 14.64 -75.88 -67.51
N LYS A 37 15.69 -76.66 -67.24
CA LYS A 37 16.40 -76.62 -65.94
C LYS A 37 17.01 -75.25 -65.65
N LEU A 38 17.65 -74.63 -66.64
CA LEU A 38 18.27 -73.31 -66.50
C LEU A 38 17.22 -72.23 -66.23
N LEU A 39 16.07 -72.27 -66.89
CA LEU A 39 14.97 -71.32 -66.63
C LEU A 39 14.34 -71.53 -65.24
N ALA A 40 14.18 -72.77 -64.78
CA ALA A 40 13.71 -73.04 -63.41
C ALA A 40 14.72 -72.60 -62.34
N LEU A 41 16.03 -72.78 -62.58
CA LEU A 41 17.09 -72.28 -61.70
C LEU A 41 17.19 -70.75 -61.71
N GLN A 42 16.90 -70.10 -62.83
CA GLN A 42 16.78 -68.64 -62.90
C GLN A 42 15.59 -68.15 -62.07
N GLN A 43 14.43 -68.79 -62.16
CA GLN A 43 13.25 -68.42 -61.37
C GLN A 43 13.45 -68.64 -59.85
N GLU A 44 14.11 -69.72 -59.45
CA GLU A 44 14.51 -69.92 -58.05
C GLU A 44 15.51 -68.84 -57.60
N LEU A 45 16.48 -68.46 -58.44
CA LEU A 45 17.45 -67.40 -58.12
C LEU A 45 16.78 -66.01 -58.00
N GLU A 46 15.83 -65.70 -58.87
CA GLU A 46 15.01 -64.49 -58.82
C GLU A 46 14.20 -64.46 -57.50
N PHE A 47 13.48 -65.54 -57.18
CA PHE A 47 12.74 -65.67 -55.92
C PHE A 47 13.62 -65.56 -54.67
N ARG A 48 14.79 -66.22 -54.64
CA ARG A 48 15.75 -66.09 -53.52
C ARG A 48 16.34 -64.68 -53.39
N THR A 49 16.44 -63.94 -54.50
CA THR A 49 16.87 -62.54 -54.47
C THR A 49 15.77 -61.65 -53.88
N GLU A 50 14.50 -61.91 -54.20
CA GLU A 50 13.35 -61.21 -53.59
C GLU A 50 13.18 -61.53 -52.10
N GLU A 51 13.34 -62.80 -51.68
CA GLU A 51 13.38 -63.19 -50.25
C GLU A 51 14.50 -62.46 -49.51
N LEU A 52 15.72 -62.44 -50.06
CA LEU A 52 16.89 -61.80 -49.47
C LEU A 52 16.71 -60.27 -49.38
N GLN A 53 16.21 -59.64 -50.44
CA GLN A 53 15.89 -58.21 -50.44
C GLN A 53 14.82 -57.87 -49.41
N THR A 54 13.77 -58.69 -49.29
CA THR A 54 12.71 -58.51 -48.29
C THR A 54 13.27 -58.63 -46.87
N SER A 55 14.08 -59.67 -46.60
CA SER A 55 14.75 -59.88 -45.32
C SER A 55 15.70 -58.73 -44.95
N TYR A 56 16.44 -58.21 -45.93
CA TYR A 56 17.32 -57.05 -45.75
C TYR A 56 16.55 -55.76 -45.43
N CYS A 57 15.43 -55.51 -46.12
CA CYS A 57 14.54 -54.39 -45.80
C CYS A 57 13.96 -54.49 -44.37
N SER A 58 13.56 -55.68 -43.93
CA SER A 58 13.13 -55.91 -42.53
C SER A 58 14.27 -55.72 -41.54
N LEU A 59 15.49 -56.16 -41.85
CA LEU A 59 16.66 -55.96 -40.99
C LEU A 59 16.99 -54.47 -40.80
N LEU A 60 16.94 -53.66 -41.88
CA LEU A 60 17.09 -52.21 -41.80
C LEU A 60 16.00 -51.54 -40.96
N GLN A 61 14.76 -52.03 -41.01
CA GLN A 61 13.68 -51.55 -40.14
C GLN A 61 13.95 -51.87 -38.66
N TYR A 62 14.40 -53.09 -38.34
CA TYR A 62 14.81 -53.44 -36.98
C TYR A 62 16.01 -52.61 -36.49
N GLN A 63 17.01 -52.37 -37.35
CA GLN A 63 18.14 -51.48 -37.03
C GLN A 63 17.66 -50.07 -36.70
N SER A 64 16.81 -49.46 -37.54
CA SER A 64 16.28 -48.12 -37.31
C SER A 64 15.45 -48.01 -36.02
N VAL A 65 14.69 -49.06 -35.67
CA VAL A 65 13.96 -49.13 -34.38
C VAL A 65 14.92 -49.21 -33.19
N LEU A 66 15.99 -50.03 -33.28
CA LEU A 66 16.99 -50.15 -32.22
C LEU A 66 17.83 -48.89 -32.04
N GLU A 67 18.22 -48.22 -33.14
CA GLU A 67 18.89 -46.91 -33.12
C GLU A 67 18.01 -45.86 -32.43
N LYS A 68 16.72 -45.82 -32.77
CA LYS A 68 15.77 -44.92 -32.08
C LYS A 68 15.65 -45.26 -30.60
N GLN A 69 15.43 -46.53 -30.24
CA GLN A 69 15.32 -46.94 -28.83
C GLN A 69 16.59 -46.63 -28.02
N THR A 70 17.76 -46.72 -28.65
CA THR A 70 19.05 -46.34 -28.04
C THR A 70 19.11 -44.82 -27.81
N SER A 71 18.67 -44.01 -28.77
CA SER A 71 18.56 -42.56 -28.63
C SER A 71 17.57 -42.15 -27.53
N ASP A 72 16.37 -42.74 -27.53
CA ASP A 72 15.32 -42.50 -26.52
C ASP A 72 15.84 -42.87 -25.11
N LEU A 73 16.61 -43.95 -24.97
CA LEU A 73 17.23 -44.37 -23.71
C LEU A 73 18.35 -43.42 -23.24
N VAL A 74 19.18 -42.89 -24.14
CA VAL A 74 20.21 -41.89 -23.80
C VAL A 74 19.57 -40.58 -23.33
N ILE A 75 18.47 -40.14 -23.96
CA ILE A 75 17.69 -38.98 -23.53
C ILE A 75 17.09 -39.22 -22.14
N LEU A 76 16.51 -40.40 -21.89
CA LEU A 76 15.98 -40.77 -20.58
C LEU A 76 17.06 -40.77 -19.50
N HIS A 77 18.23 -41.38 -19.77
CA HIS A 77 19.35 -41.39 -18.83
C HIS A 77 19.85 -39.96 -18.51
N HIS A 78 19.93 -39.08 -19.50
CA HIS A 78 20.27 -37.67 -19.27
C HIS A 78 19.21 -36.97 -18.40
N HIS A 79 17.92 -37.22 -18.62
CA HIS A 79 16.85 -36.67 -17.80
C HIS A 79 16.87 -37.19 -16.35
N CYS A 80 17.11 -38.49 -16.15
CA CYS A 80 17.31 -39.07 -14.82
C CYS A 80 18.46 -38.40 -14.09
N LYS A 81 19.64 -38.25 -14.73
CA LYS A 81 20.77 -37.55 -14.13
C LYS A 81 20.43 -36.10 -13.77
N MET A 82 19.77 -35.36 -14.66
CA MET A 82 19.36 -33.97 -14.35
C MET A 82 18.42 -33.90 -13.13
N LYS A 83 17.64 -34.96 -12.84
CA LYS A 83 16.81 -35.06 -11.63
C LYS A 83 17.57 -35.54 -10.39
N GLU A 84 18.61 -36.34 -10.55
CA GLU A 84 19.55 -36.67 -9.46
C GLU A 84 20.32 -35.40 -9.03
N ASP A 85 20.87 -34.65 -9.99
CA ASP A 85 21.56 -33.37 -9.75
C ASP A 85 20.61 -32.32 -9.09
N GLU A 86 19.32 -32.30 -9.47
CA GLU A 86 18.28 -31.44 -8.86
C GLU A 86 17.95 -31.83 -7.42
N VAL A 87 17.87 -33.14 -7.11
CA VAL A 87 17.62 -33.63 -5.74
C VAL A 87 18.80 -33.31 -4.82
N ILE A 88 20.04 -33.49 -5.29
CA ILE A 88 21.26 -33.17 -4.51
C ILE A 88 21.27 -31.70 -4.09
N LEU A 89 20.90 -30.77 -4.98
CA LEU A 89 20.80 -29.35 -4.64
C LEU A 89 19.74 -29.07 -3.56
N TYR A 90 18.57 -29.71 -3.63
CA TYR A 90 17.55 -29.58 -2.57
C TYR A 90 17.99 -30.19 -1.23
N GLU A 91 18.75 -31.29 -1.23
CA GLU A 91 19.32 -31.87 -0.01
C GLU A 91 20.39 -30.96 0.61
N GLU A 92 21.27 -30.35 -0.21
CA GLU A 92 22.24 -29.34 0.25
C GLU A 92 21.54 -28.09 0.82
N GLU A 93 20.51 -27.56 0.15
CA GLU A 93 19.77 -26.40 0.66
C GLU A 93 19.07 -26.69 2.00
N LEU A 94 18.40 -27.84 2.13
CA LEU A 94 17.77 -28.25 3.39
C LEU A 94 18.78 -28.42 4.53
N GLY A 95 19.98 -28.92 4.25
CA GLY A 95 21.08 -28.96 5.21
C GLY A 95 21.52 -27.57 5.68
N ASN A 96 21.84 -26.68 4.73
CA ASN A 96 22.27 -25.31 5.00
C ASN A 96 21.21 -24.49 5.76
N HIS A 97 19.92 -24.71 5.50
CA HIS A 97 18.84 -24.04 6.21
C HIS A 97 18.75 -24.45 7.69
N ASN A 98 19.01 -25.71 8.01
CA ASN A 98 18.92 -26.21 9.39
C ASN A 98 19.98 -25.56 10.31
N GLU A 99 21.24 -25.47 9.86
CA GLU A 99 22.30 -24.80 10.63
C GLU A 99 22.01 -23.30 10.82
N ASN A 100 21.65 -22.61 9.73
CA ASN A 100 21.34 -21.17 9.72
C ASN A 100 20.12 -20.82 10.60
N THR A 101 19.11 -21.71 10.68
CA THR A 101 17.97 -21.53 11.60
C THR A 101 18.33 -21.77 13.05
N GLY A 102 19.26 -22.68 13.34
CA GLY A 102 19.82 -22.88 14.68
C GLY A 102 20.52 -21.63 15.23
N ASP A 103 21.43 -21.04 14.45
CA ASP A 103 22.15 -19.82 14.84
C ASP A 103 21.21 -18.61 15.00
N LYS A 104 20.22 -18.47 14.09
CA LYS A 104 19.18 -17.43 14.21
C LYS A 104 18.33 -17.60 15.47
N LEU A 105 17.98 -18.84 15.84
CA LEU A 105 17.24 -19.13 17.07
C LEU A 105 18.05 -18.76 18.31
N HIS A 106 19.33 -19.13 18.35
CA HIS A 106 20.23 -18.79 19.46
C HIS A 106 20.38 -17.27 19.61
N LEU A 107 20.65 -16.56 18.51
CA LEU A 107 20.77 -15.10 18.49
C LEU A 107 19.46 -14.40 18.93
N ALA A 108 18.31 -14.93 18.51
CA ALA A 108 17.01 -14.42 18.95
C ALA A 108 16.78 -14.65 20.45
N GLN A 109 17.18 -15.80 21.01
CA GLN A 109 17.09 -16.05 22.45
C GLN A 109 18.03 -15.15 23.27
N GLU A 110 19.25 -14.89 22.78
CA GLU A 110 20.19 -13.96 23.41
C GLU A 110 19.67 -12.52 23.41
N GLN A 111 19.14 -12.05 22.27
CA GLN A 111 18.48 -10.74 22.19
C GLN A 111 17.25 -10.64 23.10
N LEU A 112 16.47 -11.71 23.24
CA LEU A 112 15.29 -11.74 24.11
C LEU A 112 15.69 -11.71 25.61
N ALA A 113 16.79 -12.36 25.99
CA ALA A 113 17.37 -12.25 27.33
C ALA A 113 17.84 -10.81 27.63
N LEU A 114 18.60 -10.20 26.71
CA LEU A 114 19.07 -8.81 26.83
C LEU A 114 17.89 -7.80 26.88
N ALA A 115 16.82 -8.06 26.15
CA ALA A 115 15.59 -7.28 26.24
C ALA A 115 14.90 -7.44 27.61
N GLY A 116 14.87 -8.66 28.16
CA GLY A 116 14.37 -8.95 29.50
C GLY A 116 15.12 -8.18 30.60
N ASP A 117 16.45 -8.23 30.61
CA ASP A 117 17.28 -7.47 31.56
C ASP A 117 17.04 -5.95 31.44
N LYS A 118 16.85 -5.45 30.22
CA LYS A 118 16.56 -4.04 29.96
C LYS A 118 15.16 -3.64 30.45
N ILE A 119 14.16 -4.51 30.31
CA ILE A 119 12.82 -4.31 30.89
C ILE A 119 12.92 -4.24 32.43
N VAL A 120 13.57 -5.21 33.07
CA VAL A 120 13.73 -5.23 34.54
C VAL A 120 14.50 -4.00 35.06
N SER A 121 15.48 -3.50 34.28
CA SER A 121 16.17 -2.25 34.58
C SER A 121 15.24 -1.02 34.48
N LEU A 122 14.42 -0.96 33.43
CA LEU A 122 13.42 0.10 33.25
C LEU A 122 12.34 0.06 34.33
N GLU A 123 11.84 -1.12 34.72
CA GLU A 123 10.88 -1.29 35.82
C GLU A 123 11.43 -0.76 37.15
N ARG A 124 12.69 -1.09 37.49
CA ARG A 124 13.37 -0.54 38.67
C ARG A 124 13.46 0.98 38.61
N SER A 125 13.79 1.55 37.45
CA SER A 125 13.85 3.02 37.28
C SER A 125 12.48 3.68 37.39
N LEU A 126 11.42 3.06 36.84
CA LEU A 126 10.06 3.57 36.83
C LEU A 126 9.41 3.48 38.22
N ASN A 127 9.69 2.42 38.98
CA ASN A 127 9.32 2.33 40.39
C ASN A 127 10.02 3.44 41.19
N LEU A 128 11.32 3.67 41.00
CA LEU A 128 12.04 4.74 41.68
C LEU A 128 11.57 6.16 41.27
N TYR A 129 11.01 6.33 40.07
CA TYR A 129 10.27 7.54 39.69
C TYR A 129 8.89 7.64 40.36
N ARG A 130 8.17 6.53 40.50
CA ARG A 130 6.88 6.45 41.21
C ARG A 130 7.04 6.82 42.68
N ASP A 131 8.07 6.29 43.35
CA ASP A 131 8.36 6.57 44.77
C ASP A 131 8.71 8.05 44.98
N LYS A 132 9.51 8.64 44.07
CA LYS A 132 9.78 10.09 44.04
C LYS A 132 8.52 10.91 43.80
N TYR A 133 7.66 10.50 42.86
CA TYR A 133 6.42 11.21 42.56
C TYR A 133 5.43 11.14 43.73
N GLN A 134 5.31 9.99 44.39
CA GLN A 134 4.51 9.82 45.61
C GLN A 134 5.05 10.69 46.76
N THR A 135 6.37 10.78 46.91
CA THR A 135 7.01 11.69 47.88
C THR A 135 6.69 13.16 47.56
N SER A 136 6.74 13.55 46.28
CA SER A 136 6.35 14.89 45.83
C SER A 136 4.87 15.18 46.04
N LEU A 137 3.97 14.19 45.83
CA LEU A 137 2.55 14.35 46.13
C LEU A 137 2.32 14.63 47.61
N SER A 138 2.92 13.87 48.53
CA SER A 138 2.74 14.14 49.97
C SER A 138 3.44 15.41 50.45
N ASN A 139 4.46 15.89 49.75
CA ASN A 139 4.98 17.26 49.95
C ASN A 139 3.99 18.32 49.45
N ILE A 140 3.27 18.08 48.35
CA ILE A 140 2.21 18.97 47.85
C ILE A 140 1.01 18.96 48.80
N GLU A 141 0.58 17.80 49.32
CA GLU A 141 -0.47 17.69 50.35
C GLU A 141 -0.12 18.51 51.59
N LEU A 142 1.14 18.45 52.05
CA LEU A 142 1.65 19.26 53.17
C LEU A 142 1.67 20.76 52.86
N LEU A 143 2.08 21.15 51.65
CA LEU A 143 2.07 22.54 51.20
C LEU A 143 0.64 23.07 51.02
N GLU A 144 -0.30 22.26 50.53
CA GLU A 144 -1.72 22.60 50.48
C GLU A 144 -2.30 22.81 51.88
N CYS A 145 -1.88 22.03 52.88
CA CYS A 145 -2.27 22.27 54.26
C CYS A 145 -1.70 23.60 54.80
N GLN A 146 -0.46 23.96 54.46
CA GLN A 146 0.10 25.28 54.80
C GLN A 146 -0.63 26.42 54.08
N VAL A 147 -0.89 26.26 52.78
CA VAL A 147 -1.65 27.23 51.98
C VAL A 147 -3.05 27.42 52.54
N LYS A 148 -3.78 26.35 52.90
CA LYS A 148 -5.12 26.46 53.51
C LYS A 148 -5.13 27.18 54.87
N MET A 149 -4.05 27.11 55.65
CA MET A 149 -3.90 27.96 56.86
C MET A 149 -3.66 29.43 56.48
N LEU A 150 -2.75 29.70 55.54
CA LEU A 150 -2.44 31.05 55.07
C LEU A 150 -3.62 31.70 54.30
N GLU A 151 -4.45 30.92 53.63
CA GLU A 151 -5.72 31.32 53.01
C GLU A 151 -6.77 31.65 54.07
N GLY A 152 -6.81 30.89 55.17
CA GLY A 152 -7.59 31.25 56.36
C GLY A 152 -7.16 32.62 56.90
N GLU A 153 -5.86 32.86 57.04
CA GLU A 153 -5.31 34.17 57.46
C GLU A 153 -5.60 35.29 56.43
N LEU A 154 -5.48 35.03 55.12
CA LEU A 154 -5.80 35.98 54.06
C LEU A 154 -7.30 36.30 53.95
N SER A 155 -8.17 35.34 54.27
CA SER A 155 -9.64 35.50 54.22
C SER A 155 -10.16 36.54 55.22
N GLY A 156 -9.40 36.80 56.30
CA GLY A 156 -9.65 37.92 57.21
C GLY A 156 -9.19 39.29 56.70
N ILE A 157 -8.54 39.36 55.53
CA ILE A 157 -7.88 40.57 55.00
C ILE A 157 -8.48 40.99 53.64
N VAL A 158 -8.79 40.05 52.75
CA VAL A 158 -9.25 40.34 51.37
C VAL A 158 -10.78 40.41 51.30
N GLY A 159 -11.33 41.49 51.85
CA GLY A 159 -12.78 41.74 51.96
C GLY A 159 -13.34 42.87 51.09
N GLN A 160 -12.65 43.30 50.02
CA GLN A 160 -13.09 44.40 49.14
C GLN A 160 -12.79 44.14 47.64
N GLU A 161 -13.89 44.01 46.87
CA GLU A 161 -14.20 44.35 45.46
C GLU A 161 -13.16 44.97 44.48
N PRO A 162 -13.42 44.99 43.13
CA PRO A 162 -14.12 44.02 42.27
C PRO A 162 -13.48 43.87 40.84
N GLU A 163 -14.23 43.40 39.84
CA GLU A 163 -13.85 43.20 38.43
C GLU A 163 -13.50 44.49 37.62
N ASN A 164 -12.71 44.35 36.53
CA ASN A 164 -13.17 44.83 35.20
C ASN A 164 -12.44 44.20 33.99
N LYS A 165 -12.94 44.48 32.78
CA LYS A 165 -12.56 43.94 31.45
C LYS A 165 -11.87 45.02 30.58
N GLY A 166 -11.21 44.63 29.48
CA GLY A 166 -10.75 45.56 28.43
C GLY A 166 -10.10 44.90 27.21
N ASP A 167 -10.58 45.24 26.00
CA ASP A 167 -10.03 44.83 24.70
C ASP A 167 -8.75 45.61 24.31
N HIS A 168 -8.08 45.23 23.21
CA HIS A 168 -7.90 46.13 22.03
C HIS A 168 -7.21 45.52 20.78
N SER A 169 -8.00 45.38 19.70
CA SER A 169 -7.72 45.89 18.32
C SER A 169 -6.43 45.54 17.53
N LYS A 170 -6.61 44.74 16.46
CA LYS A 170 -6.09 44.89 15.07
C LYS A 170 -4.56 45.00 14.80
N VAL A 171 -4.03 44.02 14.04
CA VAL A 171 -2.86 44.21 13.15
C VAL A 171 -3.16 43.69 11.72
N ARG A 172 -2.42 44.20 10.74
CA ARG A 172 -2.70 44.26 9.29
C ARG A 172 -2.39 42.97 8.50
N ILE A 173 -3.11 42.79 7.39
CA ILE A 173 -2.93 41.76 6.34
C ILE A 173 -1.52 41.80 5.73
N TYR A 174 -0.94 40.61 5.44
CA TYR A 174 -0.06 40.40 4.29
C TYR A 174 -0.28 38.99 3.71
N THR A 175 -0.53 38.89 2.40
CA THR A 175 -0.71 37.61 1.69
C THR A 175 0.64 37.14 1.12
N SER A 176 1.00 35.87 1.32
CA SER A 176 2.32 35.34 0.94
C SER A 176 2.42 35.06 -0.59
N PRO A 177 3.51 35.47 -1.28
CA PRO A 177 3.70 35.23 -2.72
C PRO A 177 4.00 33.78 -3.17
N CYS A 178 4.00 32.80 -2.27
CA CYS A 178 4.63 31.48 -2.49
C CYS A 178 4.10 30.69 -3.70
N MET A 179 2.79 30.70 -3.95
CA MET A 179 2.13 29.75 -4.86
C MET A 179 2.37 29.99 -6.36
N ILE A 180 2.98 31.11 -6.75
CA ILE A 180 3.16 31.46 -8.18
C ILE A 180 4.47 30.87 -8.75
N GLN A 181 5.52 30.77 -7.92
CA GLN A 181 6.85 30.33 -8.36
C GLN A 181 6.89 28.82 -8.64
N GLU A 182 6.32 28.00 -7.74
CA GLU A 182 6.24 26.54 -7.90
C GLU A 182 5.46 26.13 -9.17
N HIS A 183 4.45 26.91 -9.55
CA HIS A 183 3.62 26.62 -10.71
C HIS A 183 4.34 26.95 -12.03
N GLN A 184 5.20 27.98 -12.06
CA GLN A 184 6.08 28.21 -13.20
C GLN A 184 7.18 27.15 -13.32
N GLU A 185 7.74 26.68 -12.21
CA GLU A 185 8.80 25.68 -12.24
C GLU A 185 8.30 24.29 -12.66
N THR A 186 7.12 23.88 -12.21
CA THR A 186 6.47 22.63 -12.67
C THR A 186 6.14 22.66 -14.16
N LEU A 187 5.70 23.80 -14.71
CA LEU A 187 5.50 23.97 -16.15
C LEU A 187 6.82 23.86 -16.95
N LYS A 188 7.93 24.41 -16.43
CA LYS A 188 9.25 24.30 -17.07
C LYS A 188 9.74 22.84 -17.10
N ARG A 189 9.66 22.13 -15.98
CA ARG A 189 10.03 20.70 -15.89
C ARG A 189 9.21 19.84 -16.86
N LEU A 190 7.91 20.11 -17.00
CA LEU A 190 7.05 19.46 -18.00
C LEU A 190 7.53 19.70 -19.45
N SER A 191 7.90 20.94 -19.80
CA SER A 191 8.41 21.25 -21.14
C SER A 191 9.71 20.51 -21.46
N GLU A 192 10.60 20.35 -20.48
CA GLU A 192 11.87 19.62 -20.63
C GLU A 192 11.67 18.11 -20.81
N VAL A 193 10.61 17.54 -20.21
CA VAL A 193 10.22 16.13 -20.45
C VAL A 193 9.63 15.95 -21.85
N TRP A 194 8.73 16.82 -22.30
CA TRP A 194 8.14 16.72 -23.64
C TRP A 194 9.18 16.82 -24.76
N GLN A 195 10.22 17.63 -24.60
CA GLN A 195 11.31 17.71 -25.58
C GLN A 195 12.09 16.39 -25.66
N LYS A 196 12.45 15.78 -24.52
CA LYS A 196 13.16 14.48 -24.49
C LYS A 196 12.36 13.34 -25.11
N VAL A 197 11.03 13.36 -25.03
CA VAL A 197 10.17 12.39 -25.72
C VAL A 197 10.28 12.55 -27.24
N SER A 198 10.26 13.78 -27.76
CA SER A 198 10.47 14.04 -29.19
C SER A 198 11.83 13.55 -29.69
N GLU A 199 12.89 13.80 -28.92
CA GLU A 199 14.26 13.35 -29.23
C GLU A 199 14.38 11.81 -29.27
N GLN A 200 13.57 11.10 -28.48
CA GLN A 200 13.48 9.63 -28.53
C GLN A 200 12.67 9.10 -29.73
N ASP A 201 11.57 9.76 -30.11
CA ASP A 201 10.80 9.38 -31.29
C ASP A 201 11.61 9.57 -32.59
N ASP A 202 12.40 10.65 -32.70
CA ASP A 202 13.31 10.88 -33.82
C ASP A 202 14.38 9.77 -33.93
N LEU A 203 14.97 9.34 -32.80
CA LEU A 203 15.93 8.24 -32.76
C LEU A 203 15.29 6.89 -33.15
N ILE A 204 14.07 6.61 -32.68
CA ILE A 204 13.30 5.42 -33.08
C ILE A 204 13.05 5.42 -34.58
N GLN A 205 12.74 6.58 -35.17
CA GLN A 205 12.52 6.70 -36.61
C GLN A 205 13.82 6.57 -37.43
N GLU A 206 14.95 7.06 -36.92
CA GLU A 206 16.27 6.85 -37.55
C GLU A 206 16.66 5.35 -37.55
N LEU A 207 16.41 4.64 -36.44
CA LEU A 207 16.65 3.20 -36.33
C LEU A 207 15.77 2.38 -37.29
N ARG A 208 14.49 2.76 -37.45
CA ARG A 208 13.58 2.17 -38.46
C ARG A 208 14.11 2.38 -39.88
N ASN A 209 14.61 3.57 -40.20
CA ASN A 209 15.18 3.86 -41.51
C ASN A 209 16.45 3.02 -41.77
N LYS A 210 17.35 2.89 -40.77
CA LYS A 210 18.55 2.04 -40.85
C LYS A 210 18.19 0.57 -41.08
N LEU A 211 17.17 0.05 -40.39
CA LEU A 211 16.67 -1.32 -40.58
C LEU A 211 16.10 -1.53 -42.01
N ALA A 212 15.35 -0.56 -42.53
CA ALA A 212 14.82 -0.62 -43.90
C ALA A 212 15.95 -0.66 -44.96
N CYS A 213 16.99 0.17 -44.80
CA CYS A 213 18.18 0.12 -45.66
C CYS A 213 18.94 -1.22 -45.57
N SER A 214 19.07 -1.79 -44.37
CA SER A 214 19.70 -3.10 -44.18
C SER A 214 18.93 -4.22 -44.90
N ASN A 215 17.61 -4.23 -44.79
CA ASN A 215 16.76 -5.24 -45.44
C ASN A 215 16.80 -5.13 -46.98
N ALA A 216 16.89 -3.92 -47.54
CA ALA A 216 17.08 -3.74 -48.98
C ALA A 216 18.41 -4.35 -49.48
N LEU A 217 19.51 -4.15 -48.74
CA LEU A 217 20.83 -4.74 -49.04
C LEU A 217 20.90 -6.26 -48.86
N VAL A 218 19.94 -6.87 -48.14
CA VAL A 218 19.79 -8.33 -48.09
C VAL A 218 19.11 -8.83 -49.38
N LEU A 219 18.01 -8.19 -49.79
CA LEU A 219 17.29 -8.55 -51.02
C LEU A 219 18.17 -8.42 -52.27
N GLU A 220 18.97 -7.37 -52.40
CA GLU A 220 19.94 -7.22 -53.51
C GLU A 220 20.96 -8.37 -53.57
N ARG A 221 21.36 -8.92 -52.41
CA ARG A 221 22.28 -10.07 -52.32
C ARG A 221 21.58 -11.39 -52.64
N GLU A 222 20.33 -11.56 -52.26
CA GLU A 222 19.51 -12.72 -52.62
C GLU A 222 19.27 -12.77 -54.13
N GLU A 223 18.94 -11.65 -54.78
CA GLU A 223 18.83 -11.56 -56.25
C GLU A 223 20.15 -11.90 -56.95
N ALA A 224 21.30 -11.42 -56.43
CA ALA A 224 22.62 -11.76 -56.96
C ALA A 224 22.97 -13.25 -56.82
N LEU A 225 22.58 -13.89 -55.71
CA LEU A 225 22.74 -15.33 -55.48
C LEU A 225 21.90 -16.17 -56.45
N ILE A 226 20.62 -15.81 -56.64
CA ILE A 226 19.72 -16.48 -57.59
C ILE A 226 20.28 -16.40 -59.02
N LYS A 227 20.84 -15.24 -59.39
CA LYS A 227 21.50 -15.06 -60.69
C LYS A 227 22.73 -15.97 -60.86
N LEU A 228 23.64 -15.99 -59.89
CA LEU A 228 24.81 -16.88 -59.89
C LEU A 228 24.41 -18.36 -60.00
N GLN A 229 23.33 -18.76 -59.33
CA GLN A 229 22.81 -20.13 -59.39
C GLN A 229 22.25 -20.48 -60.79
N ALA A 230 21.60 -19.52 -61.47
CA ALA A 230 21.16 -19.67 -62.86
C ALA A 230 22.34 -19.74 -63.84
N ASP A 231 23.37 -18.92 -63.65
CA ASP A 231 24.58 -18.93 -64.48
C ASP A 231 25.34 -20.28 -64.36
N PHE A 232 25.42 -20.86 -63.14
CA PHE A 232 25.97 -22.22 -62.93
C PHE A 232 25.14 -23.33 -63.60
N ALA A 233 23.81 -23.22 -63.58
CA ALA A 233 22.92 -24.16 -64.27
C ALA A 233 23.07 -24.06 -65.81
N SER A 234 23.34 -22.86 -66.33
CA SER A 234 23.64 -22.62 -67.74
C SER A 234 24.98 -23.26 -68.15
N TYR A 235 26.05 -23.03 -67.38
CA TYR A 235 27.38 -23.59 -67.63
C TYR A 235 27.42 -25.13 -67.62
N THR A 236 26.70 -25.75 -66.68
CA THR A 236 26.60 -27.22 -66.59
C THR A 236 25.73 -27.86 -67.68
N ALA A 237 24.93 -27.07 -68.42
CA ALA A 237 24.15 -27.56 -69.54
C ALA A 237 24.93 -27.60 -70.87
N THR A 238 25.97 -26.79 -71.04
CA THR A 238 26.68 -26.62 -72.32
C THR A 238 27.92 -27.52 -72.49
N HIS A 239 28.62 -27.88 -71.41
CA HIS A 239 29.85 -28.68 -71.47
C HIS A 239 29.61 -30.13 -71.05
N ARG A 240 29.30 -31.01 -72.02
CA ARG A 240 28.91 -32.42 -71.76
C ARG A 240 29.63 -33.48 -72.61
N HIS A 241 30.85 -33.20 -73.07
CA HIS A 241 31.71 -34.19 -73.75
C HIS A 241 33.15 -34.12 -73.22
N PRO A 242 33.81 -35.26 -72.95
CA PRO A 242 35.24 -35.30 -72.61
C PRO A 242 36.10 -35.23 -73.90
N PRO A 243 37.12 -34.36 -73.97
CA PRO A 243 38.11 -34.37 -75.04
C PRO A 243 39.15 -35.51 -74.85
N SER A 244 39.87 -35.84 -75.93
CA SER A 244 40.92 -36.88 -75.92
C SER A 244 42.07 -36.54 -76.88
N SER A 245 42.93 -35.63 -76.45
CA SER A 245 44.09 -35.11 -77.17
C SER A 245 45.29 -34.90 -76.23
N SER A 246 46.44 -34.47 -76.76
CA SER A 246 47.65 -34.28 -75.94
C SER A 246 47.69 -32.94 -75.18
N GLU A 247 46.94 -31.92 -75.59
CA GLU A 247 46.85 -30.65 -74.84
C GLU A 247 46.03 -30.82 -73.56
N ASP A 248 45.02 -31.70 -73.60
CA ASP A 248 44.20 -32.07 -72.44
C ASP A 248 45.06 -32.61 -71.28
N CYS A 249 46.27 -33.12 -71.52
CA CYS A 249 47.15 -33.59 -70.44
C CYS A 249 47.73 -32.45 -69.58
N GLU A 250 48.03 -31.28 -70.17
CA GLU A 250 48.46 -30.11 -69.40
C GLU A 250 47.28 -29.36 -68.81
N ASP A 251 46.11 -29.36 -69.47
CA ASP A 251 44.89 -28.83 -68.87
C ASP A 251 44.37 -29.71 -67.73
N ILE A 252 44.48 -31.04 -67.81
CA ILE A 252 44.26 -31.96 -66.67
C ILE A 252 45.24 -31.67 -65.54
N LYS A 253 46.52 -31.35 -65.80
CA LYS A 253 47.46 -30.92 -64.74
C LYS A 253 47.04 -29.58 -64.10
N LYS A 254 46.58 -28.60 -64.89
CA LYS A 254 46.04 -27.33 -64.36
C LYS A 254 44.78 -27.58 -63.52
N ILE A 255 43.88 -28.43 -63.99
CA ILE A 255 42.66 -28.84 -63.28
C ILE A 255 43.01 -29.58 -61.98
N LEU A 256 43.96 -30.53 -61.99
CA LEU A 256 44.41 -31.23 -60.79
C LEU A 256 45.09 -30.30 -59.79
N LYS A 257 45.89 -29.33 -60.26
CA LYS A 257 46.48 -28.28 -59.41
C LYS A 257 45.39 -27.37 -58.81
N HIS A 258 44.41 -26.97 -59.60
CA HIS A 258 43.28 -26.18 -59.12
C HIS A 258 42.39 -26.94 -58.13
N LEU A 259 42.14 -28.23 -58.36
CA LEU A 259 41.43 -29.11 -57.44
C LEU A 259 42.22 -29.35 -56.14
N GLN A 260 43.55 -29.43 -56.21
CA GLN A 260 44.43 -29.50 -55.04
C GLN A 260 44.36 -28.19 -54.24
N GLU A 261 44.49 -27.03 -54.89
CA GLU A 261 44.36 -25.70 -54.27
C GLU A 261 42.95 -25.49 -53.67
N GLN A 262 41.90 -25.94 -54.36
CA GLN A 262 40.53 -25.92 -53.85
C GLN A 262 40.35 -26.86 -52.64
N LYS A 263 40.93 -28.06 -52.68
CA LYS A 263 40.90 -29.03 -51.58
C LYS A 263 41.68 -28.53 -50.35
N ASP A 264 42.82 -27.86 -50.54
CA ASP A 264 43.59 -27.28 -49.45
C ASP A 264 42.91 -26.02 -48.88
N SER A 265 42.28 -25.18 -49.73
CA SER A 265 41.39 -24.10 -49.29
C SER A 265 40.18 -24.62 -48.51
N GLN A 266 39.59 -25.75 -48.92
CA GLN A 266 38.52 -26.40 -48.17
C GLN A 266 39.01 -26.98 -46.83
N CYS A 267 40.26 -27.43 -46.71
CA CYS A 267 40.84 -27.83 -45.43
C CYS A 267 40.93 -26.63 -44.47
N LEU A 268 41.36 -25.46 -44.95
CA LEU A 268 41.38 -24.22 -44.16
C LEU A 268 39.97 -23.83 -43.69
N HIS A 269 38.96 -23.87 -44.57
CA HIS A 269 37.57 -23.62 -44.16
C HIS A 269 37.05 -24.64 -43.13
N VAL A 270 37.47 -25.92 -43.22
CA VAL A 270 37.14 -26.92 -42.18
C VAL A 270 37.81 -26.59 -40.84
N GLU A 271 39.04 -26.08 -40.82
CA GLU A 271 39.70 -25.60 -39.60
C GLU A 271 39.02 -24.33 -39.04
N GLU A 272 38.61 -23.38 -39.89
CA GLU A 272 37.83 -22.21 -39.51
C GLU A 272 36.49 -22.59 -38.87
N TYR A 273 35.73 -23.50 -39.49
CA TYR A 273 34.49 -24.03 -38.90
C TYR A 273 34.74 -24.82 -37.62
N GLN A 274 35.85 -25.58 -37.54
CA GLN A 274 36.20 -26.31 -36.32
C GLN A 274 36.56 -25.36 -35.17
N ASN A 275 37.16 -24.20 -35.46
CA ASN A 275 37.44 -23.16 -34.47
C ASN A 275 36.15 -22.45 -34.03
N LEU A 276 35.29 -22.04 -34.97
CA LEU A 276 33.96 -21.49 -34.65
C LEU A 276 33.12 -22.44 -33.77
N VAL A 277 33.22 -23.76 -34.00
CA VAL A 277 32.57 -24.78 -33.16
C VAL A 277 33.21 -24.91 -31.76
N LYS A 278 34.48 -24.55 -31.57
CA LYS A 278 35.10 -24.44 -30.23
C LYS A 278 34.60 -23.17 -29.54
N ASP A 279 34.57 -22.05 -30.25
CA ASP A 279 34.15 -20.76 -29.71
C ASP A 279 32.69 -20.79 -29.24
N LEU A 280 31.78 -21.31 -30.09
CA LEU A 280 30.37 -21.53 -29.74
C LEU A 280 30.17 -22.50 -28.56
N ARG A 281 31.10 -23.45 -28.34
CA ARG A 281 31.07 -24.32 -27.14
C ARG A 281 31.50 -23.58 -25.88
N MET A 282 32.51 -22.71 -25.97
CA MET A 282 32.94 -21.86 -24.85
C MET A 282 31.88 -20.82 -24.49
N GLU A 283 31.22 -20.22 -25.49
CA GLU A 283 30.06 -19.35 -25.28
C GLU A 283 28.91 -20.11 -24.59
N LEU A 284 28.55 -21.30 -25.08
CA LEU A 284 27.50 -22.13 -24.48
C LEU A 284 27.80 -22.50 -23.02
N GLU A 285 29.05 -22.84 -22.69
CA GLU A 285 29.48 -23.11 -21.31
C GLU A 285 29.36 -21.86 -20.43
N SER A 286 29.78 -20.70 -20.96
CA SER A 286 29.65 -19.41 -20.24
C SER A 286 28.20 -19.01 -19.97
N VAL A 287 27.29 -19.29 -20.92
CA VAL A 287 25.84 -19.05 -20.78
C VAL A 287 25.22 -20.07 -19.83
N SER A 288 25.71 -21.31 -19.80
CA SER A 288 25.31 -22.34 -18.82
C SER A 288 25.65 -21.92 -17.38
N GLU A 289 26.89 -21.46 -17.15
CA GLU A 289 27.30 -20.98 -15.83
C GLU A 289 26.59 -19.66 -15.45
N GLN A 290 26.36 -18.74 -16.39
CA GLN A 290 25.52 -17.55 -16.13
C GLN A 290 24.09 -17.94 -15.72
N LYS A 291 23.46 -18.89 -16.43
CA LYS A 291 22.12 -19.41 -16.08
C LYS A 291 22.11 -20.02 -14.67
N LYS A 292 23.15 -20.77 -14.30
CA LYS A 292 23.31 -21.37 -12.96
C LYS A 292 23.44 -20.32 -11.86
N ASN A 293 24.19 -19.24 -12.09
CA ASN A 293 24.29 -18.14 -11.13
C ASN A 293 22.96 -17.35 -11.02
N ILE A 294 22.29 -17.06 -12.14
CA ILE A 294 20.96 -16.42 -12.14
C ILE A 294 19.94 -17.29 -11.38
N MET A 295 19.97 -18.61 -11.54
CA MET A 295 19.09 -19.54 -10.83
C MET A 295 19.34 -19.51 -9.30
N LYS A 296 20.61 -19.48 -8.88
CA LYS A 296 20.98 -19.33 -7.46
C LYS A 296 20.52 -18.00 -6.85
N ASP A 297 20.68 -16.89 -7.58
CA ASP A 297 20.19 -15.58 -7.12
C ASP A 297 18.65 -15.52 -7.10
N MET A 298 17.97 -16.20 -8.03
CA MET A 298 16.51 -16.32 -8.04
C MET A 298 16.00 -17.10 -6.82
N MET A 299 16.58 -18.27 -6.52
CA MET A 299 16.21 -19.09 -5.35
C MET A 299 16.47 -18.34 -4.04
N LYS A 300 17.59 -17.58 -3.95
CA LYS A 300 17.83 -16.66 -2.83
C LYS A 300 16.74 -15.59 -2.72
N LEU A 301 16.35 -14.94 -3.81
CA LEU A 301 15.28 -13.93 -3.80
C LEU A 301 13.92 -14.51 -3.40
N GLU A 302 13.63 -15.77 -3.77
CA GLU A 302 12.43 -16.48 -3.32
C GLU A 302 12.47 -16.73 -1.80
N LEU A 303 13.61 -17.16 -1.25
CA LEU A 303 13.82 -17.32 0.19
C LEU A 303 13.70 -15.99 0.96
N ASP A 304 14.32 -14.92 0.48
CA ASP A 304 14.22 -13.57 1.06
C ASP A 304 12.76 -13.07 1.01
N LEU A 305 12.02 -13.34 -0.09
CA LEU A 305 10.58 -13.06 -0.20
C LEU A 305 9.72 -13.90 0.76
N HIS A 306 10.10 -15.15 1.05
CA HIS A 306 9.41 -15.97 2.05
C HIS A 306 9.61 -15.40 3.46
N GLY A 307 10.84 -15.06 3.84
CA GLY A 307 11.13 -14.42 5.13
C GLY A 307 10.38 -13.10 5.33
N LEU A 308 10.30 -12.25 4.30
CA LEU A 308 9.53 -11.00 4.34
C LEU A 308 8.02 -11.23 4.51
N ARG A 309 7.44 -12.29 3.94
CA ARG A 309 6.02 -12.67 4.16
C ARG A 309 5.78 -13.11 5.60
N GLU A 310 6.69 -13.91 6.16
CA GLU A 310 6.61 -14.38 7.55
C GLU A 310 6.76 -13.24 8.56
N GLU A 311 7.73 -12.34 8.37
CA GLU A 311 7.88 -11.15 9.22
C GLU A 311 6.65 -10.24 9.12
N THR A 312 6.12 -10.02 7.92
CA THR A 312 4.89 -9.24 7.70
C THR A 312 3.70 -9.87 8.43
N SER A 313 3.54 -11.19 8.34
CA SER A 313 2.49 -11.93 9.05
C SER A 313 2.63 -11.79 10.57
N ALA A 314 3.83 -12.01 11.11
CA ALA A 314 4.12 -11.84 12.52
C ALA A 314 3.98 -10.38 13.00
N HIS A 315 4.17 -9.38 12.13
CA HIS A 315 3.89 -7.98 12.42
C HIS A 315 2.38 -7.68 12.47
N VAL A 316 1.60 -8.23 11.53
CA VAL A 316 0.13 -8.11 11.55
C VAL A 316 -0.44 -8.76 12.81
N GLU A 317 -0.01 -9.97 13.17
CA GLU A 317 -0.47 -10.66 14.37
C GLU A 317 -0.13 -9.88 15.66
N ARG A 318 1.06 -9.26 15.73
CA ARG A 318 1.42 -8.33 16.83
C ARG A 318 0.50 -7.12 16.89
N LYS A 319 0.19 -6.50 15.74
CA LYS A 319 -0.70 -5.33 15.67
C LYS A 319 -2.14 -5.68 16.00
N GLU A 320 -2.62 -6.86 15.62
CA GLU A 320 -3.95 -7.35 16.01
C GLU A 320 -4.04 -7.59 17.53
N LYS A 321 -3.00 -8.17 18.14
CA LYS A 321 -2.88 -8.29 19.61
C LYS A 321 -2.85 -6.93 20.30
N GLU A 322 -2.12 -5.94 19.79
CA GLU A 322 -2.14 -4.55 20.28
C GLU A 322 -3.54 -3.93 20.19
N VAL A 323 -4.23 -4.08 19.06
CA VAL A 323 -5.60 -3.57 18.86
C VAL A 323 -6.58 -4.19 19.85
N ILE A 324 -6.52 -5.51 20.09
CA ILE A 324 -7.35 -6.20 21.08
C ILE A 324 -7.12 -5.66 22.50
N ILE A 325 -5.86 -5.37 22.87
CA ILE A 325 -5.52 -4.76 24.17
C ILE A 325 -6.09 -3.35 24.28
N MET A 326 -5.92 -2.51 23.24
CA MET A 326 -6.45 -1.14 23.22
C MET A 326 -7.99 -1.12 23.25
N GLN A 327 -8.65 -2.04 22.53
CA GLN A 327 -10.10 -2.16 22.51
C GLN A 327 -10.65 -2.61 23.87
N ARG A 328 -9.97 -3.54 24.57
CA ARG A 328 -10.30 -3.90 25.96
C ARG A 328 -10.15 -2.70 26.90
N ARG A 329 -9.08 -1.91 26.76
CA ARG A 329 -8.87 -0.72 27.61
C ARG A 329 -9.91 0.38 27.34
N LEU A 330 -10.36 0.54 26.09
CA LEU A 330 -11.48 1.42 25.75
C LEU A 330 -12.79 0.98 26.40
N GLN A 331 -13.11 -0.33 26.39
CA GLN A 331 -14.28 -0.88 27.08
C GLN A 331 -14.24 -0.67 28.60
N GLU A 332 -13.07 -0.84 29.21
CA GLU A 332 -12.84 -0.61 30.64
C GLU A 332 -13.06 0.88 31.00
N LEU A 333 -12.46 1.80 30.24
CA LEU A 333 -12.65 3.25 30.42
C LEU A 333 -14.11 3.68 30.19
N GLN A 334 -14.78 3.09 29.20
CA GLN A 334 -16.20 3.33 28.95
C GLN A 334 -17.07 2.85 30.12
N THR A 335 -16.73 1.71 30.74
CA THR A 335 -17.42 1.23 31.94
C THR A 335 -17.22 2.19 33.11
N GLN A 336 -15.97 2.57 33.41
CA GLN A 336 -15.63 3.55 34.46
C GLN A 336 -16.33 4.90 34.25
N PHE A 337 -16.47 5.37 33.01
CA PHE A 337 -17.23 6.58 32.69
C PHE A 337 -18.72 6.42 33.03
N THR A 338 -19.37 5.32 32.64
CA THR A 338 -20.79 5.10 33.00
C THR A 338 -21.02 4.92 34.50
N GLU A 339 -20.05 4.37 35.24
CA GLU A 339 -20.10 4.27 36.70
C GLU A 339 -19.95 5.65 37.36
N THR A 340 -19.00 6.45 36.88
CA THR A 340 -18.83 7.84 37.31
C THR A 340 -20.08 8.68 37.04
N GLN A 341 -20.72 8.51 35.87
CA GLN A 341 -21.99 9.16 35.54
C GLN A 341 -23.13 8.72 36.48
N LYS A 342 -23.24 7.42 36.80
CA LYS A 342 -24.21 6.90 37.79
C LYS A 342 -23.95 7.43 39.21
N LEU A 343 -22.70 7.70 39.57
CA LEU A 343 -22.34 8.33 40.85
C LEU A 343 -22.64 9.83 40.87
N GLY A 344 -22.46 10.54 39.76
CA GLY A 344 -22.93 11.92 39.57
C GLY A 344 -24.42 12.03 39.82
N LEU A 345 -25.24 11.29 39.07
CA LEU A 345 -26.70 11.25 39.20
C LEU A 345 -27.21 10.85 40.59
N LYS A 346 -26.39 10.19 41.42
CA LYS A 346 -26.69 9.93 42.84
C LYS A 346 -26.38 11.12 43.74
N LYS A 347 -25.28 11.84 43.49
CA LYS A 347 -24.94 13.09 44.18
C LYS A 347 -25.95 14.19 43.85
N ASP A 348 -26.33 14.33 42.59
CA ASP A 348 -27.28 15.35 42.12
C ASP A 348 -28.65 15.19 42.81
N LYS A 349 -29.13 13.94 42.94
CA LYS A 349 -30.34 13.62 43.72
C LYS A 349 -30.20 13.93 45.20
N LEU A 350 -29.07 13.59 45.81
CA LEU A 350 -28.84 13.88 47.23
C LEU A 350 -28.72 15.38 47.49
N LEU A 351 -28.20 16.16 46.54
CA LEU A 351 -28.24 17.63 46.60
C LEU A 351 -29.67 18.14 46.49
N GLN A 352 -30.46 17.65 45.54
CA GLN A 352 -31.89 18.01 45.44
C GLN A 352 -32.65 17.71 46.75
N GLU A 353 -32.45 16.52 47.34
CA GLU A 353 -33.04 16.15 48.65
C GLU A 353 -32.58 17.08 49.79
N LYS A 354 -31.38 17.67 49.70
CA LYS A 354 -30.87 18.65 50.68
C LYS A 354 -31.45 20.04 50.46
N ASP A 355 -31.57 20.48 49.21
CA ASP A 355 -32.16 21.77 48.85
C ASP A 355 -33.67 21.78 49.19
N GLU A 356 -34.38 20.68 48.96
CA GLU A 356 -35.78 20.49 49.36
C GLU A 356 -35.96 20.57 50.89
N MET A 357 -35.10 19.92 51.67
CA MET A 357 -35.14 20.05 53.14
C MET A 357 -34.72 21.44 53.64
N LEU A 358 -33.75 22.08 52.98
CA LEU A 358 -33.32 23.44 53.33
C LEU A 358 -34.47 24.43 53.11
N HIS A 359 -35.19 24.32 52.00
CA HIS A 359 -36.33 25.19 51.70
C HIS A 359 -37.50 24.99 52.69
N GLU A 360 -37.76 23.77 53.15
CA GLU A 360 -38.77 23.54 54.20
C GLU A 360 -38.32 24.13 55.55
N LEU A 361 -37.02 24.08 55.89
CA LEU A 361 -36.47 24.72 57.09
C LEU A 361 -36.51 26.27 57.00
N GLU A 362 -36.27 26.86 55.83
CA GLU A 362 -36.47 28.30 55.59
C GLU A 362 -37.93 28.70 55.81
N LYS A 363 -38.86 27.86 55.37
CA LYS A 363 -40.32 28.04 55.52
C LYS A 363 -40.77 27.91 56.98
N GLU A 364 -40.23 26.95 57.73
CA GLU A 364 -40.42 26.88 59.19
C GLU A 364 -39.83 28.10 59.91
N LEU A 365 -38.61 28.54 59.55
CA LEU A 365 -37.97 29.71 60.12
C LEU A 365 -38.79 30.99 59.86
N ALA A 366 -39.26 31.18 58.62
CA ALA A 366 -40.15 32.28 58.26
C ALA A 366 -41.47 32.23 59.03
N GLN A 367 -42.04 31.04 59.27
CA GLN A 367 -43.24 30.87 60.09
C GLN A 367 -42.97 31.23 61.57
N VAL A 368 -41.82 30.85 62.13
CA VAL A 368 -41.39 31.22 63.49
C VAL A 368 -41.19 32.74 63.61
N GLN A 369 -40.50 33.37 62.67
CA GLN A 369 -40.31 34.83 62.62
C GLN A 369 -41.66 35.57 62.55
N ASN A 370 -42.57 35.14 61.66
CA ASN A 370 -43.92 35.70 61.57
C ASN A 370 -44.74 35.54 62.87
N ASN A 371 -44.51 34.47 63.63
CA ASN A 371 -45.16 34.27 64.92
C ASN A 371 -44.51 35.12 66.04
N LEU A 372 -43.21 35.35 65.98
CA LEU A 372 -42.48 36.22 66.90
C LEU A 372 -42.92 37.68 66.73
N VAL A 373 -42.96 38.21 65.49
CA VAL A 373 -43.44 39.57 65.20
C VAL A 373 -44.89 39.79 65.67
N LYS A 374 -45.77 38.79 65.53
CA LYS A 374 -47.14 38.85 66.09
C LYS A 374 -47.18 38.90 67.61
N LYS A 375 -46.20 38.28 68.29
CA LYS A 375 -46.07 38.31 69.76
C LYS A 375 -45.45 39.62 70.23
N GLU A 376 -44.49 40.16 69.48
CA GLU A 376 -43.90 41.47 69.69
C GLU A 376 -44.95 42.58 69.58
N MET A 377 -45.74 42.61 68.51
CA MET A 377 -46.85 43.58 68.34
C MET A 377 -47.91 43.50 69.46
N GLU A 378 -48.23 42.29 69.95
CA GLU A 378 -49.15 42.13 71.08
C GLU A 378 -48.51 42.54 72.42
N LEU A 379 -47.19 42.39 72.58
CA LEU A 379 -46.43 42.93 73.73
C LEU A 379 -46.32 44.45 73.68
N GLU A 380 -46.05 45.07 72.53
CA GLU A 380 -46.07 46.53 72.34
C GLU A 380 -47.43 47.11 72.72
N LYS A 381 -48.52 46.47 72.26
CA LYS A 381 -49.89 46.85 72.61
C LYS A 381 -50.17 46.70 74.11
N GLN A 382 -49.70 45.63 74.75
CA GLN A 382 -49.82 45.46 76.20
C GLN A 382 -48.98 46.48 76.98
N GLN A 383 -47.81 46.85 76.48
CA GLN A 383 -46.97 47.90 77.05
C GLN A 383 -47.61 49.29 76.87
N CYS A 384 -48.24 49.57 75.73
CA CYS A 384 -49.01 50.81 75.52
C CYS A 384 -50.17 50.92 76.52
N MET A 385 -51.00 49.88 76.66
CA MET A 385 -52.08 49.85 77.66
C MET A 385 -51.53 49.96 79.09
N THR A 386 -50.35 49.40 79.38
CA THR A 386 -49.70 49.53 80.69
C THR A 386 -49.26 50.97 80.96
N ASN A 387 -48.67 51.64 79.96
CA ASN A 387 -48.28 53.05 80.04
C ASN A 387 -49.50 53.97 80.21
N GLU A 388 -50.61 53.72 79.48
CA GLU A 388 -51.88 54.44 79.63
C GLU A 388 -52.44 54.29 81.05
N LEU A 389 -52.41 53.08 81.62
CA LEU A 389 -52.81 52.82 83.00
C LEU A 389 -51.87 53.47 84.03
N GLU A 390 -50.56 53.49 83.79
CA GLU A 390 -49.60 54.15 84.67
C GLU A 390 -49.77 55.68 84.65
N ILE A 391 -50.04 56.28 83.49
CA ILE A 391 -50.42 57.69 83.36
C ILE A 391 -51.70 57.96 84.15
N ALA A 392 -52.76 57.17 83.96
CA ALA A 392 -54.03 57.35 84.69
C ALA A 392 -53.86 57.23 86.21
N ILE A 393 -53.05 56.27 86.69
CA ILE A 393 -52.71 56.13 88.12
C ILE A 393 -51.92 57.35 88.62
N GLN A 394 -51.02 57.90 87.81
CA GLN A 394 -50.22 59.07 88.18
C GLN A 394 -51.04 60.37 88.15
N GLU A 395 -52.01 60.50 87.25
CA GLU A 395 -53.02 61.57 87.25
C GLU A 395 -53.93 61.48 88.47
N GLU A 396 -54.47 60.30 88.81
CA GLU A 396 -55.26 60.10 90.04
C GLU A 396 -54.45 60.47 91.29
N ARG A 397 -53.18 60.04 91.38
CA ARG A 397 -52.26 60.44 92.46
C ARG A 397 -52.06 61.95 92.51
N GLN A 398 -51.87 62.60 91.36
CA GLN A 398 -51.66 64.04 91.31
C GLN A 398 -52.91 64.81 91.76
N ASP A 399 -54.10 64.38 91.33
CA ASP A 399 -55.38 65.00 91.72
C ASP A 399 -55.73 64.75 93.18
N LYS A 400 -55.38 63.58 93.73
CA LYS A 400 -55.47 63.28 95.16
C LYS A 400 -54.58 64.22 95.99
N CYS A 401 -53.33 64.45 95.57
CA CYS A 401 -52.48 65.47 96.17
C CYS A 401 -53.05 66.89 96.03
N LYS A 402 -53.64 67.26 94.88
CA LYS A 402 -54.31 68.57 94.72
C LYS A 402 -55.49 68.73 95.69
N ALA A 403 -56.30 67.68 95.87
CA ALA A 403 -57.43 67.66 96.79
C ALA A 403 -56.99 67.77 98.26
N GLU A 404 -55.94 67.06 98.67
CA GLU A 404 -55.35 67.14 100.01
C GLU A 404 -54.77 68.54 100.29
N TYR A 405 -54.03 69.13 99.34
CA TYR A 405 -53.58 70.53 99.43
C TYR A 405 -54.74 71.54 99.45
N GLY A 406 -55.87 71.21 98.80
CA GLY A 406 -57.11 71.98 98.87
C GLY A 406 -57.75 71.96 100.26
N HIS A 407 -57.86 70.77 100.86
CA HIS A 407 -58.39 70.57 102.21
C HIS A 407 -57.54 71.33 103.25
N LEU A 408 -56.23 71.13 103.25
CA LEU A 408 -55.28 71.83 104.12
C LEU A 408 -55.40 73.36 103.99
N ARG A 409 -55.56 73.88 102.77
CA ARG A 409 -55.74 75.32 102.52
C ARG A 409 -57.07 75.85 103.06
N ALA A 410 -58.15 75.09 102.94
CA ALA A 410 -59.47 75.45 103.49
C ALA A 410 -59.48 75.42 105.02
N GLU A 411 -58.75 74.49 105.63
CA GLU A 411 -58.63 74.31 107.07
C GLU A 411 -57.79 75.42 107.72
N ILE A 412 -56.68 75.81 107.09
CA ILE A 412 -55.90 77.01 107.45
C ILE A 412 -56.75 78.29 107.34
N LYS A 413 -57.71 78.37 106.41
CA LYS A 413 -58.64 79.50 106.31
C LYS A 413 -59.62 79.55 107.48
N LYS A 414 -60.24 78.42 107.85
CA LYS A 414 -61.12 78.33 109.03
C LYS A 414 -60.39 78.71 110.32
N LEU A 415 -59.17 78.24 110.52
CA LEU A 415 -58.35 78.58 111.69
C LEU A 415 -58.03 80.08 111.79
N LYS A 416 -57.92 80.79 110.66
CA LYS A 416 -57.78 82.26 110.64
C LYS A 416 -59.08 82.99 110.95
N GLU A 417 -60.22 82.47 110.51
CA GLU A 417 -61.53 83.09 110.76
C GLU A 417 -61.88 82.99 112.25
N CYS A 418 -61.71 81.82 112.88
CA CYS A 418 -61.89 81.65 114.32
C CYS A 418 -60.92 82.50 115.18
N LEU A 419 -59.73 82.84 114.68
CA LEU A 419 -58.76 83.68 115.40
C LEU A 419 -59.21 85.14 115.50
N GLU A 420 -59.91 85.65 114.48
CA GLU A 420 -60.29 87.06 114.41
C GLU A 420 -61.66 87.33 115.06
N ASP A 421 -62.59 86.37 114.98
CA ASP A 421 -63.83 86.40 115.79
C ASP A 421 -63.51 86.48 117.29
N ALA A 422 -62.50 85.74 117.75
CA ALA A 422 -62.04 85.76 119.14
C ALA A 422 -61.46 87.12 119.59
N LYS A 423 -60.93 87.95 118.67
CA LYS A 423 -60.46 89.30 119.01
C LYS A 423 -61.59 90.32 119.19
N GLN A 424 -62.74 90.09 118.54
CA GLN A 424 -63.80 91.09 118.46
C GLN A 424 -64.63 91.20 119.76
N GLN A 425 -64.64 90.17 120.61
CA GLN A 425 -65.51 90.09 121.80
C GLN A 425 -64.87 90.54 123.13
N GLN A 426 -63.55 90.77 123.21
CA GLN A 426 -62.88 91.04 124.51
C GLN A 426 -62.29 92.47 124.62
N ARG A 427 -63.17 93.47 124.63
CA ARG A 427 -62.87 94.83 125.11
C ARG A 427 -63.73 95.17 126.33
N LEU A 428 -63.22 94.90 127.54
CA LEU A 428 -63.40 95.67 128.80
C LEU A 428 -62.81 94.91 130.02
N ALA A 429 -61.99 95.61 130.83
CA ALA A 429 -61.46 95.24 132.16
C ALA A 429 -60.58 93.97 132.31
N GLY A 430 -59.69 93.90 133.34
CA GLY A 430 -59.25 92.58 133.86
C GLY A 430 -57.81 92.30 134.37
N GLU A 431 -56.96 93.27 134.71
CA GLU A 431 -55.74 93.07 135.56
C GLU A 431 -54.65 92.04 135.11
N ALA A 432 -53.78 91.61 136.05
CA ALA A 432 -52.44 90.99 135.86
C ALA A 432 -52.25 89.78 136.83
N PRO A 433 -51.05 89.21 137.18
CA PRO A 433 -49.66 89.44 136.74
C PRO A 433 -48.80 88.14 136.49
N GLY A 434 -47.50 88.29 136.21
CA GLY A 434 -46.48 87.21 136.22
C GLY A 434 -45.43 87.37 135.08
N GLN A 435 -44.19 87.81 135.33
CA GLN A 435 -43.00 87.02 135.72
C GLN A 435 -42.41 86.15 134.56
N ALA A 436 -41.09 86.13 134.28
CA ALA A 436 -39.95 86.82 134.91
C ALA A 436 -38.71 86.95 133.98
N LEU A 437 -37.77 87.86 134.35
CA LEU A 437 -36.35 88.06 133.91
C LEU A 437 -36.05 88.19 132.38
N ALA A 438 -35.35 89.20 131.83
CA ALA A 438 -34.24 90.10 132.26
C ALA A 438 -32.87 89.41 132.42
N PRO A 439 -31.70 90.09 132.30
CA PRO A 439 -31.39 91.53 132.06
C PRO A 439 -30.72 91.78 130.66
N LEU A 440 -30.54 92.97 130.05
CA LEU A 440 -30.45 94.43 130.35
C LEU A 440 -29.01 95.04 130.11
N PRO A 441 -28.88 96.36 129.79
CA PRO A 441 -27.70 96.96 129.12
C PRO A 441 -26.97 97.97 130.09
N PRO A 442 -26.79 99.32 129.94
CA PRO A 442 -26.86 100.29 128.83
C PRO A 442 -25.74 101.40 128.83
N THR A 443 -26.12 102.64 128.51
CA THR A 443 -25.39 103.84 128.01
C THR A 443 -25.15 104.94 129.11
N PRO A 444 -25.08 106.29 128.88
CA PRO A 444 -24.01 107.14 128.27
C PRO A 444 -23.67 108.53 128.96
N TRP A 445 -22.94 109.44 128.24
CA TRP A 445 -22.94 110.95 128.26
C TRP A 445 -22.03 111.83 129.20
N SER A 446 -21.20 112.71 128.58
CA SER A 446 -21.06 114.21 128.71
C SER A 446 -20.74 114.94 130.09
N PRO A 447 -20.72 116.31 130.23
CA PRO A 447 -19.62 117.25 129.79
C PRO A 447 -19.21 118.45 130.75
N LEU A 448 -18.14 119.22 130.40
CA LEU A 448 -17.81 120.70 130.60
C LEU A 448 -17.59 121.46 131.99
N HIS A 449 -16.34 121.96 132.23
CA HIS A 449 -15.82 123.37 132.45
C HIS A 449 -15.68 124.16 133.82
N CYS A 450 -14.41 124.55 134.18
CA CYS A 450 -13.80 125.92 134.40
C CYS A 450 -13.56 126.73 135.74
N LEU A 451 -12.30 127.26 135.87
CA LEU A 451 -11.80 128.60 136.35
C LEU A 451 -11.62 128.91 137.88
N THR A 452 -11.26 130.15 138.33
CA THR A 452 -10.83 130.66 139.71
C THR A 452 -11.76 131.75 140.37
N PRO A 453 -11.73 132.09 141.71
CA PRO A 453 -11.33 133.42 142.32
C PRO A 453 -10.60 133.50 143.74
N VAL A 454 -11.12 134.07 144.88
CA VAL A 454 -10.35 134.72 146.06
C VAL A 454 -10.65 134.37 147.59
N ALA A 455 -9.77 134.64 148.62
CA ALA A 455 -9.56 133.87 149.92
C ALA A 455 -9.66 134.49 151.39
N THR A 456 -8.64 134.40 152.32
CA THR A 456 -8.44 135.03 153.72
C THR A 456 -7.04 134.70 154.40
N GLY A 457 -6.36 135.35 155.41
CA GLY A 457 -6.28 136.72 156.03
C GLY A 457 -5.58 136.95 157.46
N SER A 458 -4.25 137.25 157.66
CA SER A 458 -3.58 137.68 158.99
C SER A 458 -2.04 138.06 159.00
N LEU A 459 -1.39 138.85 159.91
CA LEU A 459 -1.76 139.94 160.87
C LEU A 459 -0.54 140.67 161.61
N LEU A 460 -0.72 141.93 162.08
CA LEU A 460 0.06 142.79 163.06
C LEU A 460 1.52 143.27 162.73
N THR A 461 2.04 144.43 163.17
CA THR A 461 1.53 145.83 163.41
C THR A 461 2.71 146.78 163.73
N SER A 462 2.78 147.97 163.12
CA SER A 462 3.04 149.29 163.78
C SER A 462 3.24 150.38 162.72
N GLN A 463 2.23 151.24 162.51
CA GLN A 463 2.19 152.26 161.45
C GLN A 463 2.24 151.68 160.00
N GLU A 464 1.79 152.48 159.03
CA GLU A 464 1.86 152.31 157.55
C GLU A 464 1.31 151.03 156.85
N HIS A 465 1.26 149.85 157.49
CA HIS A 465 1.00 148.56 156.84
C HIS A 465 -0.49 148.22 156.57
N ALA A 466 -1.23 149.09 155.88
CA ALA A 466 -2.66 148.90 155.58
C ALA A 466 -2.98 147.89 154.46
N SER A 467 -1.99 147.45 153.68
CA SER A 467 -2.19 146.68 152.43
C SER A 467 -2.35 145.17 152.58
N SER A 468 -1.85 144.56 153.66
CA SER A 468 -1.66 143.10 153.74
C SER A 468 -2.93 142.27 153.96
N LYS A 469 -4.07 142.89 154.34
CA LYS A 469 -5.29 142.14 154.67
C LYS A 469 -6.06 141.68 153.42
N SER A 470 -6.11 142.50 152.37
CA SER A 470 -6.80 142.16 151.12
C SER A 470 -6.10 141.07 150.31
N ASN A 471 -4.76 141.06 150.30
CA ASN A 471 -3.97 140.10 149.53
C ASN A 471 -4.02 138.67 150.11
N LEU A 472 -4.21 138.53 151.41
CA LEU A 472 -4.51 137.20 151.96
C LEU A 472 -5.98 136.83 151.75
N GLU A 473 -6.90 137.80 151.60
CA GLU A 473 -8.25 137.58 151.06
C GLU A 473 -8.26 137.27 149.54
N GLU A 474 -7.16 136.72 148.99
CA GLU A 474 -6.87 136.49 147.56
C GLU A 474 -6.42 135.02 147.29
N GLN A 475 -5.29 134.59 147.85
CA GLN A 475 -4.43 133.46 147.39
C GLN A 475 -4.96 132.00 147.43
N LEU A 476 -6.26 131.72 147.65
CA LEU A 476 -6.70 130.36 148.13
C LEU A 476 -8.07 129.83 147.64
N GLN A 477 -9.09 130.65 147.37
CA GLN A 477 -10.26 130.19 146.58
C GLN A 477 -9.83 129.96 145.11
N GLU A 478 -8.69 130.56 144.71
CA GLU A 478 -7.92 130.21 143.52
C GLU A 478 -7.44 128.75 143.60
N VAL A 479 -6.84 128.33 144.71
CA VAL A 479 -6.41 126.94 144.95
C VAL A 479 -7.59 125.97 144.91
N THR A 480 -8.73 126.32 145.53
CA THR A 480 -9.97 125.51 145.47
C THR A 480 -10.38 125.21 144.04
N LYS A 481 -10.34 126.22 143.17
CA LYS A 481 -10.89 126.10 141.82
C LYS A 481 -9.84 125.64 140.78
N LEU A 482 -8.55 125.90 141.02
CA LEU A 482 -7.41 125.19 140.40
C LEU A 482 -7.46 123.68 140.66
N LEU A 483 -7.87 123.25 141.86
CA LEU A 483 -8.05 121.84 142.20
C LEU A 483 -9.14 121.20 141.31
N GLU A 484 -10.25 121.90 141.09
CA GLU A 484 -11.34 121.48 140.20
C GLU A 484 -10.89 121.42 138.72
N ASP A 485 -10.23 122.47 138.20
CA ASP A 485 -9.64 122.45 136.85
C ASP A 485 -8.60 121.31 136.67
N LYS A 486 -7.84 120.97 137.72
CA LYS A 486 -6.90 119.84 137.70
C LYS A 486 -7.58 118.47 137.80
N LYS A 487 -8.68 118.33 138.55
CA LYS A 487 -9.52 117.11 138.51
C LYS A 487 -10.13 116.93 137.12
N GLU A 488 -10.60 118.00 136.47
CA GLU A 488 -11.15 117.91 135.12
C GLU A 488 -10.08 117.61 134.06
N GLN A 489 -8.88 118.21 134.13
CA GLN A 489 -7.76 117.80 133.29
C GLN A 489 -7.40 116.32 133.49
N LEU A 490 -7.42 115.81 134.73
CA LEU A 490 -7.17 114.39 135.00
C LEU A 490 -8.29 113.48 134.48
N LYS A 491 -9.56 113.93 134.51
CA LYS A 491 -10.69 113.20 133.92
C LYS A 491 -10.57 113.14 132.39
N LYS A 492 -10.37 114.30 131.73
CA LYS A 492 -10.14 114.40 130.28
C LYS A 492 -8.92 113.58 129.82
N SER A 493 -7.83 113.57 130.58
CA SER A 493 -6.65 112.75 130.31
C SER A 493 -6.92 111.24 130.45
N LYS A 494 -7.72 110.82 131.43
CA LYS A 494 -8.18 109.43 131.57
C LYS A 494 -9.13 109.01 130.45
N GLU A 495 -9.97 109.93 129.96
CA GLU A 495 -10.87 109.69 128.82
C GLU A 495 -10.11 109.61 127.50
N GLN A 496 -9.15 110.51 127.25
CA GLN A 496 -8.21 110.38 126.11
C GLN A 496 -7.40 109.08 126.18
N ARG A 497 -6.91 108.68 127.37
CA ARG A 497 -6.21 107.39 127.52
C ARG A 497 -7.12 106.22 127.13
N LYS A 498 -8.38 106.20 127.59
CA LYS A 498 -9.35 105.17 127.20
C LYS A 498 -9.65 105.17 125.70
N LEU A 499 -9.71 106.34 125.06
CA LEU A 499 -9.93 106.43 123.62
C LEU A 499 -8.74 105.83 122.85
N VAL A 500 -7.51 106.24 123.20
CA VAL A 500 -6.27 105.69 122.63
C VAL A 500 -6.13 104.20 122.92
N GLU A 501 -6.61 103.71 124.05
CA GLU A 501 -6.60 102.29 124.40
C GLU A 501 -7.65 101.49 123.61
N GLN A 502 -8.81 102.07 123.26
CA GLN A 502 -9.75 101.49 122.28
C GLN A 502 -9.22 101.54 120.84
N GLU A 503 -8.52 102.62 120.45
CA GLU A 503 -7.83 102.72 119.15
C GLU A 503 -6.72 101.68 119.05
N PHE A 504 -5.93 101.48 120.11
CA PHE A 504 -4.92 100.43 120.18
C PHE A 504 -5.54 99.03 120.10
N GLU A 505 -6.68 98.80 120.78
CA GLU A 505 -7.36 97.50 120.78
C GLU A 505 -8.02 97.17 119.43
N THR A 506 -8.55 98.18 118.73
CA THR A 506 -9.04 98.04 117.36
C THR A 506 -7.90 97.85 116.36
N PHE A 507 -6.76 98.55 116.49
CA PHE A 507 -5.54 98.27 115.74
C PHE A 507 -5.02 96.84 115.98
N ARG A 508 -5.08 96.34 117.23
CA ARG A 508 -4.66 94.97 117.57
C ARG A 508 -5.61 93.91 116.98
N LEU A 509 -6.91 94.20 116.91
CA LEU A 509 -7.89 93.31 116.26
C LEU A 509 -7.76 93.34 114.74
N GLU A 510 -7.52 94.50 114.13
CA GLU A 510 -7.28 94.65 112.69
C GLU A 510 -5.92 94.05 112.27
N GLY A 511 -4.91 94.14 113.13
CA GLY A 511 -3.64 93.40 112.99
C GLY A 511 -3.88 91.90 112.94
N LYS A 512 -4.61 91.34 113.91
CA LYS A 512 -5.03 89.92 113.92
C LYS A 512 -5.92 89.55 112.72
N ARG A 513 -6.68 90.49 112.15
CA ARG A 513 -7.49 90.28 110.94
C ARG A 513 -6.61 90.18 109.70
N LYS A 514 -5.63 91.09 109.55
CA LYS A 514 -4.65 91.10 108.46
C LYS A 514 -3.70 89.91 108.53
N GLU A 515 -3.27 89.53 109.73
CA GLU A 515 -2.50 88.31 110.00
C GLU A 515 -3.26 87.06 109.53
N LYS A 516 -4.52 86.89 109.95
CA LYS A 516 -5.38 85.78 109.48
C LYS A 516 -5.58 85.79 107.96
N MET A 517 -5.78 86.96 107.35
CA MET A 517 -5.89 87.09 105.90
C MET A 517 -4.58 86.70 105.19
N SER A 518 -3.43 87.06 105.76
CA SER A 518 -2.11 86.71 105.22
C SER A 518 -1.84 85.20 105.31
N ILE A 519 -2.18 84.56 106.43
CA ILE A 519 -2.06 83.10 106.61
C ILE A 519 -3.01 82.34 105.66
N GLU A 520 -4.24 82.82 105.48
CA GLU A 520 -5.21 82.22 104.55
C GLU A 520 -4.77 82.36 103.08
N ASN A 521 -4.20 83.52 102.70
CA ASN A 521 -3.62 83.71 101.38
C ASN A 521 -2.37 82.83 101.18
N MET A 522 -1.54 82.66 102.22
CA MET A 522 -0.37 81.77 102.18
C MET A 522 -0.80 80.32 101.92
N ARG A 523 -1.81 79.79 102.65
CA ARG A 523 -2.33 78.44 102.40
C ARG A 523 -2.83 78.28 100.96
N LYS A 524 -3.54 79.28 100.40
CA LYS A 524 -4.01 79.22 99.01
C LYS A 524 -2.86 79.17 98.01
N MET A 525 -1.81 79.96 98.22
CA MET A 525 -0.59 79.87 97.40
C MET A 525 0.11 78.51 97.54
N GLU A 526 0.06 77.87 98.72
CA GLU A 526 0.59 76.51 98.94
C GLU A 526 -0.26 75.44 98.23
N GLU A 527 -1.59 75.51 98.34
CA GLU A 527 -2.55 74.63 97.63
C GLU A 527 -2.44 74.77 96.11
N GLU A 528 -2.31 75.99 95.59
CA GLU A 528 -2.05 76.25 94.17
C GLU A 528 -0.67 75.72 93.72
N ASN A 529 0.36 75.88 94.54
CA ASN A 529 1.70 75.36 94.26
C ASN A 529 1.74 73.82 94.23
N ASP A 530 1.12 73.12 95.19
CA ASP A 530 1.04 71.66 95.18
C ASP A 530 0.12 71.12 94.07
N ASN A 531 -0.92 71.87 93.66
CA ASN A 531 -1.69 71.58 92.44
C ASN A 531 -0.83 71.71 91.17
N LEU A 532 -0.11 72.83 90.99
CA LEU A 532 0.79 73.04 89.85
C LEU A 532 1.90 71.97 89.79
N LYS A 533 2.53 71.66 90.91
CA LYS A 533 3.53 70.60 91.08
C LYS A 533 2.96 69.21 90.78
N SER A 534 1.68 68.98 91.06
CA SER A 534 0.96 67.75 90.67
C SER A 534 0.64 67.71 89.17
N GLN A 535 0.34 68.85 88.54
CA GLN A 535 0.18 68.95 87.08
C GLN A 535 1.52 68.76 86.35
N VAL A 536 2.61 69.38 86.83
CA VAL A 536 3.97 69.17 86.30
C VAL A 536 4.37 67.69 86.36
N LYS A 537 4.09 66.99 87.47
CA LYS A 537 4.29 65.53 87.55
C LYS A 537 3.48 64.76 86.51
N LYS A 538 2.19 65.08 86.32
CA LYS A 538 1.33 64.45 85.30
C LYS A 538 1.88 64.68 83.88
N PHE A 539 2.28 65.90 83.55
CA PHE A 539 2.86 66.23 82.25
C PHE A 539 4.23 65.58 82.03
N SER A 540 5.09 65.46 83.06
CA SER A 540 6.33 64.68 82.97
C SER A 540 6.02 63.23 82.61
N ILE A 541 5.19 62.54 83.41
CA ILE A 541 4.84 61.13 83.17
C ILE A 541 4.21 60.94 81.78
N GLN A 542 3.40 61.89 81.31
CA GLN A 542 2.82 61.86 79.96
C GLN A 542 3.89 62.06 78.87
N LEU A 543 4.86 62.95 79.06
CA LEU A 543 6.00 63.17 78.17
C LEU A 543 6.89 61.92 78.12
N ASP A 544 7.28 61.39 79.29
CA ASP A 544 8.10 60.19 79.46
C ASP A 544 7.45 58.97 78.79
N THR A 545 6.13 58.80 78.97
CA THR A 545 5.34 57.75 78.30
C THR A 545 5.31 57.95 76.78
N SER A 546 5.21 59.19 76.31
CA SER A 546 5.18 59.51 74.87
C SER A 546 6.54 59.30 74.21
N LEU A 547 7.62 59.66 74.90
CA LEU A 547 9.00 59.46 74.47
C LEU A 547 9.37 57.97 74.47
N SER A 548 8.95 57.21 75.48
CA SER A 548 9.10 55.74 75.47
C SER A 548 8.35 55.09 74.31
N LYS A 549 7.15 55.57 73.95
CA LYS A 549 6.41 55.10 72.78
C LYS A 549 7.14 55.46 71.48
N GLN A 550 7.60 56.71 71.33
CA GLN A 550 8.36 57.16 70.18
C GLN A 550 9.66 56.35 69.97
N ASN A 551 10.39 56.05 71.04
CA ASN A 551 11.58 55.19 70.96
C ASN A 551 11.22 53.77 70.49
N SER A 552 10.12 53.19 70.99
CA SER A 552 9.67 51.86 70.56
C SER A 552 9.21 51.82 69.09
N THR A 553 8.53 52.85 68.59
CA THR A 553 8.15 52.92 67.18
C THR A 553 9.32 53.25 66.27
N GLN A 554 10.31 54.02 66.74
CA GLN A 554 11.58 54.21 66.03
C GLN A 554 12.33 52.89 65.88
N GLN A 555 12.47 52.09 66.96
CA GLN A 555 13.13 50.78 66.88
C GLN A 555 12.44 49.86 65.85
N VAL A 556 11.10 49.77 65.88
CA VAL A 556 10.34 48.98 64.88
C VAL A 556 10.54 49.50 63.46
N ASN A 557 10.62 50.82 63.25
CA ASN A 557 10.91 51.40 61.94
C ASN A 557 12.34 51.09 61.46
N GLU A 558 13.33 51.06 62.36
CA GLU A 558 14.71 50.66 62.04
C GLU A 558 14.79 49.16 61.68
N GLU A 559 14.12 48.29 62.45
CA GLU A 559 13.99 46.86 62.15
C GLU A 559 13.31 46.60 60.79
N LEU A 560 12.20 47.30 60.50
CA LEU A 560 11.52 47.24 59.20
C LEU A 560 12.42 47.76 58.06
N THR A 561 13.16 48.84 58.29
CA THR A 561 14.11 49.39 57.30
C THR A 561 15.21 48.37 56.96
N ASN A 562 15.78 47.73 57.98
CA ASN A 562 16.79 46.67 57.82
C ASN A 562 16.23 45.42 57.12
N LYS A 563 14.96 45.09 57.35
CA LYS A 563 14.28 43.99 56.63
C LYS A 563 14.04 44.34 55.16
N ILE A 564 13.70 45.59 54.86
CA ILE A 564 13.50 46.10 53.49
C ILE A 564 14.83 46.18 52.72
N THR A 565 15.95 46.56 53.34
CA THR A 565 17.26 46.54 52.66
C THR A 565 17.70 45.11 52.35
N SER A 566 17.61 44.20 53.31
CA SER A 566 17.92 42.78 53.09
C SER A 566 17.04 42.15 51.99
N GLN A 567 15.75 42.45 51.95
CA GLN A 567 14.86 42.00 50.86
C GLN A 567 15.26 42.58 49.49
N LYS A 568 15.69 43.85 49.41
CA LYS A 568 16.20 44.45 48.16
C LYS A 568 17.48 43.76 47.67
N GLU A 569 18.37 43.38 48.57
CA GLU A 569 19.59 42.63 48.25
C GLU A 569 19.28 41.23 47.71
N ILE A 570 18.32 40.52 48.33
CA ILE A 570 17.85 39.22 47.85
C ILE A 570 17.23 39.35 46.45
N ILE A 571 16.37 40.35 46.22
CA ILE A 571 15.75 40.61 44.90
C ILE A 571 16.80 40.93 43.84
N ALA A 572 17.83 41.73 44.17
CA ALA A 572 18.95 42.01 43.26
C ALA A 572 19.75 40.74 42.94
N GLY A 573 20.02 39.89 43.94
CA GLY A 573 20.69 38.60 43.76
C GLY A 573 19.91 37.65 42.86
N LEU A 574 18.58 37.54 43.05
CA LEU A 574 17.69 36.73 42.20
C LEU A 574 17.62 37.27 40.77
N LYS A 575 17.57 38.60 40.59
CA LYS A 575 17.59 39.23 39.26
C LYS A 575 18.87 38.89 38.50
N ILE A 576 20.04 38.98 39.15
CA ILE A 576 21.34 38.58 38.56
C ILE A 576 21.37 37.09 38.20
N GLN A 577 20.70 36.21 38.96
CA GLN A 577 20.59 34.79 38.63
C GLN A 577 19.67 34.55 37.42
N LEU A 578 18.52 35.24 37.35
CA LEU A 578 17.59 35.17 36.22
C LEU A 578 18.25 35.61 34.91
N ASP A 579 18.99 36.73 34.93
CA ASP A 579 19.67 37.26 33.74
C ASP A 579 20.79 36.31 33.28
N LYS A 580 21.51 35.68 34.22
CA LYS A 580 22.48 34.61 33.91
C LYS A 580 21.83 33.32 33.40
N ALA A 581 20.57 33.04 33.74
CA ALA A 581 19.84 31.91 33.20
C ALA A 581 19.39 32.19 31.75
N GLY A 582 18.84 33.37 31.47
CA GLY A 582 18.44 33.79 30.13
C GLY A 582 19.59 33.86 29.13
N GLU A 583 20.77 34.35 29.53
CA GLU A 583 21.94 34.37 28.65
C GLU A 583 22.45 32.94 28.34
N LYS A 584 22.34 32.00 29.29
CA LYS A 584 22.63 30.57 29.05
C LYS A 584 21.60 29.91 28.14
N GLU A 585 20.31 30.17 28.34
CA GLU A 585 19.23 29.66 27.48
C GLU A 585 19.41 30.14 26.04
N LYS A 586 19.72 31.43 25.85
CA LYS A 586 20.07 32.02 24.56
C LYS A 586 21.30 31.37 23.92
N GLN A 587 22.35 31.07 24.69
CA GLN A 587 23.51 30.30 24.20
C GLN A 587 23.13 28.85 23.82
N TYR A 588 22.29 28.17 24.60
CA TYR A 588 21.79 26.83 24.26
C TYR A 588 20.94 26.86 22.98
N LEU A 589 20.02 27.81 22.82
CA LEU A 589 19.22 27.96 21.61
C LEU A 589 20.11 28.27 20.39
N GLN A 590 21.11 29.14 20.53
CA GLN A 590 22.06 29.45 19.45
C GLN A 590 23.02 28.28 19.12
N THR A 591 23.21 27.32 20.03
CA THR A 591 24.02 26.11 19.81
C THR A 591 23.17 24.93 19.29
N MET A 592 21.93 24.80 19.76
CA MET A 592 20.99 23.72 19.43
C MET A 592 20.26 23.97 18.10
N ILE A 593 20.04 25.24 17.73
CA ILE A 593 19.70 25.65 16.36
C ILE A 593 21.02 25.82 15.58
N SER A 594 21.89 24.80 15.64
CA SER A 594 23.05 24.71 14.77
C SER A 594 22.57 24.52 13.34
N LYS A 595 22.95 25.46 12.47
CA LYS A 595 22.68 25.45 11.02
C LYS A 595 22.91 24.06 10.41
N ASP A 596 23.99 23.41 10.82
CA ASP A 596 24.46 22.10 10.40
C ASP A 596 23.40 20.99 10.60
N ILE A 597 22.60 21.04 11.68
CA ILE A 597 21.54 20.05 11.94
C ILE A 597 20.39 20.22 10.95
N TYR A 598 20.01 21.46 10.65
CA TYR A 598 18.97 21.77 9.66
C TYR A 598 19.43 21.43 8.22
N GLU A 599 20.68 21.73 7.88
CA GLU A 599 21.28 21.36 6.60
C GLU A 599 21.48 19.85 6.47
N GLU A 600 21.74 19.13 7.57
CA GLU A 600 21.75 17.66 7.58
C GLU A 600 20.34 17.06 7.41
N LEU A 601 19.32 17.59 8.10
CA LEU A 601 17.94 17.14 7.90
C LEU A 601 17.50 17.38 6.45
N SER A 602 17.89 18.53 5.88
CA SER A 602 17.61 18.90 4.48
C SER A 602 18.32 17.96 3.50
N ARG A 603 19.61 17.63 3.73
CA ARG A 603 20.35 16.61 2.94
C ARG A 603 19.70 15.24 3.02
N LYS A 604 19.27 14.81 4.20
CA LYS A 604 18.60 13.52 4.40
C LYS A 604 17.24 13.49 3.70
N SER A 605 16.47 14.58 3.77
CA SER A 605 15.21 14.71 3.04
C SER A 605 15.39 14.66 1.52
N ALA A 606 16.44 15.31 0.98
CA ALA A 606 16.76 15.24 -0.44
C ALA A 606 17.14 13.81 -0.87
N CYS A 607 18.04 13.14 -0.12
CA CYS A 607 18.42 11.75 -0.38
C CYS A 607 17.19 10.83 -0.40
N CYS A 608 16.31 10.89 0.61
CA CYS A 608 15.08 10.10 0.65
C CYS A 608 14.14 10.38 -0.54
N GLN A 609 14.15 11.61 -1.08
CA GLN A 609 13.35 11.99 -2.25
C GLN A 609 13.96 11.48 -3.56
N ASP A 610 15.28 11.47 -3.69
CA ASP A 610 16.00 10.88 -4.81
C ASP A 610 15.86 9.34 -4.80
N ASP A 611 16.00 8.70 -3.64
CA ASP A 611 15.79 7.26 -3.42
C ASP A 611 14.36 6.84 -3.78
N LEU A 612 13.35 7.61 -3.36
CA LEU A 612 11.95 7.40 -3.73
C LEU A 612 11.73 7.55 -5.24
N THR A 613 12.37 8.53 -5.87
CA THR A 613 12.29 8.75 -7.33
C THR A 613 12.90 7.56 -8.08
N GLN A 614 14.09 7.09 -7.67
CA GLN A 614 14.74 5.94 -8.27
C GLN A 614 13.94 4.64 -8.06
N ALA A 615 13.28 4.48 -6.91
CA ALA A 615 12.38 3.35 -6.66
C ALA A 615 11.16 3.37 -7.60
N LEU A 616 10.57 4.54 -7.84
CA LEU A 616 9.47 4.72 -8.80
C LEU A 616 9.92 4.48 -10.25
N GLU A 617 11.13 4.89 -10.64
CA GLU A 617 11.70 4.59 -11.95
C GLU A 617 11.92 3.08 -12.16
N LYS A 618 12.50 2.38 -11.17
CA LYS A 618 12.65 0.92 -11.17
C LYS A 618 11.31 0.19 -11.27
N LEU A 619 10.30 0.64 -10.52
CA LEU A 619 8.94 0.09 -10.59
C LEU A 619 8.29 0.29 -11.97
N ASN A 620 8.47 1.46 -12.57
CA ASN A 620 7.99 1.74 -13.93
C ASN A 620 8.73 0.90 -14.99
N HIS A 621 10.04 0.71 -14.83
CA HIS A 621 10.84 -0.15 -15.71
C HIS A 621 10.35 -1.60 -15.66
N SER A 622 10.27 -2.20 -14.48
CA SER A 622 9.76 -3.56 -14.26
C SER A 622 8.31 -3.73 -14.74
N THR A 623 7.48 -2.69 -14.57
CA THR A 623 6.12 -2.66 -15.14
C THR A 623 6.12 -2.66 -16.68
N SER A 624 7.08 -1.99 -17.31
CA SER A 624 7.25 -1.98 -18.76
C SER A 624 7.79 -3.31 -19.30
N GLU A 625 8.75 -3.92 -18.60
CA GLU A 625 9.27 -5.25 -18.89
C GLU A 625 8.19 -6.32 -18.78
N THR A 626 7.39 -6.29 -17.70
CA THR A 626 6.23 -7.18 -17.51
C THR A 626 5.23 -7.06 -18.67
N LYS A 627 4.95 -5.83 -19.13
CA LYS A 627 4.09 -5.59 -20.31
C LYS A 627 4.72 -6.08 -21.62
N ASN A 628 6.05 -6.05 -21.74
CA ASN A 628 6.77 -6.57 -22.90
C ASN A 628 6.76 -8.11 -22.91
N LEU A 629 7.12 -8.75 -21.78
CA LEU A 629 7.09 -10.19 -21.59
C LEU A 629 5.67 -10.76 -21.80
N HIS A 630 4.64 -10.08 -21.31
CA HIS A 630 3.25 -10.49 -21.55
C HIS A 630 2.89 -10.47 -23.04
N ARG A 631 3.29 -9.43 -23.80
CA ARG A 631 3.09 -9.40 -25.26
C ARG A 631 3.86 -10.52 -25.98
N SER A 632 5.10 -10.80 -25.57
CA SER A 632 5.89 -11.91 -26.10
C SER A 632 5.28 -13.28 -25.80
N LEU A 633 4.72 -13.47 -24.61
CA LEU A 633 4.00 -14.69 -24.21
C LEU A 633 2.75 -14.89 -25.06
N THR A 634 1.92 -13.86 -25.25
CA THR A 634 0.74 -13.92 -26.12
C THR A 634 1.13 -14.26 -27.57
N GLN A 635 2.21 -13.67 -28.10
CA GLN A 635 2.70 -13.99 -29.44
C GLN A 635 3.25 -15.43 -29.54
N ALA A 636 3.84 -15.97 -28.47
CA ALA A 636 4.26 -17.37 -28.41
C ALA A 636 3.06 -18.33 -28.36
N GLN A 637 2.00 -17.97 -27.64
CA GLN A 637 0.73 -18.70 -27.60
C GLN A 637 0.02 -18.69 -28.96
N GLU A 638 0.01 -17.56 -29.66
CA GLU A 638 -0.55 -17.45 -31.01
C GLU A 638 0.22 -18.32 -32.03
N ARG A 639 1.56 -18.28 -32.01
CA ARG A 639 2.39 -19.21 -32.82
C ARG A 639 2.17 -20.68 -32.47
N LYS A 640 1.98 -21.00 -31.19
CA LYS A 640 1.65 -22.38 -30.76
C LYS A 640 0.33 -22.85 -31.38
N LEU A 641 -0.72 -22.02 -31.33
CA LEU A 641 -2.02 -22.35 -31.94
C LEU A 641 -1.90 -22.56 -33.45
N GLN A 642 -1.14 -21.70 -34.15
CA GLN A 642 -0.88 -21.85 -35.59
C GLN A 642 -0.17 -23.19 -35.92
N LEU A 643 0.82 -23.59 -35.10
CA LEU A 643 1.50 -24.89 -35.27
C LEU A 643 0.58 -26.08 -34.93
N GLU A 644 -0.32 -25.95 -33.95
CA GLU A 644 -1.33 -26.97 -33.64
C GLU A 644 -2.34 -27.14 -34.80
N GLU A 645 -2.79 -26.04 -35.42
CA GLU A 645 -3.61 -26.07 -36.64
C GLU A 645 -2.87 -26.71 -37.82
N GLU A 646 -1.59 -26.39 -38.04
CA GLU A 646 -0.77 -27.02 -39.07
C GLU A 646 -0.63 -28.54 -38.83
N ILE A 647 -0.35 -28.96 -37.60
CA ILE A 647 -0.25 -30.38 -37.22
C ILE A 647 -1.56 -31.12 -37.54
N ILE A 648 -2.72 -30.56 -37.17
CA ILE A 648 -4.03 -31.13 -37.52
C ILE A 648 -4.20 -31.24 -39.04
N ALA A 649 -3.80 -30.21 -39.80
CA ALA A 649 -3.85 -30.24 -41.26
C ALA A 649 -2.86 -31.26 -41.88
N TYR A 650 -1.72 -31.54 -41.24
CA TYR A 650 -0.80 -32.63 -41.63
C TYR A 650 -1.37 -34.00 -41.30
N GLU A 651 -1.96 -34.20 -40.11
CA GLU A 651 -2.65 -35.44 -39.74
C GLU A 651 -3.78 -35.77 -40.72
N GLU A 652 -4.60 -34.78 -41.11
CA GLU A 652 -5.65 -34.98 -42.10
C GLU A 652 -5.11 -35.44 -43.45
N ARG A 653 -4.00 -34.84 -43.92
CA ARG A 653 -3.33 -35.25 -45.16
C ARG A 653 -2.80 -36.69 -45.05
N MET A 654 -2.23 -37.05 -43.90
CA MET A 654 -1.75 -38.42 -43.64
C MET A 654 -2.90 -39.44 -43.55
N LYS A 655 -4.02 -39.09 -42.92
CA LYS A 655 -5.25 -39.90 -42.85
C LYS A 655 -5.84 -40.13 -44.25
N LYS A 656 -5.84 -39.11 -45.11
CA LYS A 656 -6.26 -39.21 -46.53
C LYS A 656 -5.35 -40.15 -47.33
N LEU A 657 -4.03 -39.96 -47.27
CA LEU A 657 -3.03 -40.83 -47.94
C LEU A 657 -3.11 -42.29 -47.47
N ASN A 658 -3.28 -42.56 -46.17
CA ASN A 658 -3.45 -43.90 -45.63
C ASN A 658 -4.77 -44.55 -46.14
N GLY A 659 -5.83 -43.75 -46.30
CA GLY A 659 -7.08 -44.17 -46.95
C GLY A 659 -6.92 -44.53 -48.42
N GLU A 660 -6.01 -43.89 -49.16
CA GLU A 660 -5.67 -44.23 -50.54
C GLU A 660 -4.77 -45.47 -50.63
N LEU A 661 -3.77 -45.58 -49.77
CA LEU A 661 -2.90 -46.76 -49.65
C LEU A 661 -3.71 -48.03 -49.38
N LYS A 662 -4.71 -47.99 -48.50
CA LYS A 662 -5.62 -49.11 -48.24
C LYS A 662 -6.47 -49.50 -49.45
N LYS A 663 -6.87 -48.55 -50.30
CA LYS A 663 -7.55 -48.86 -51.58
C LYS A 663 -6.61 -49.56 -52.55
N LEU A 664 -5.36 -49.09 -52.67
CA LEU A 664 -4.34 -49.72 -53.51
C LEU A 664 -4.02 -51.16 -53.05
N GLN A 665 -3.91 -51.38 -51.74
CA GLN A 665 -3.76 -52.73 -51.16
C GLN A 665 -4.97 -53.62 -51.48
N GLY A 666 -6.20 -53.09 -51.43
CA GLY A 666 -7.41 -53.81 -51.85
C GLY A 666 -7.40 -54.20 -53.33
N PHE A 667 -6.98 -53.27 -54.22
CA PHE A 667 -6.83 -53.56 -55.64
C PHE A 667 -5.72 -54.59 -55.92
N GLN A 668 -4.62 -54.56 -55.18
CA GLN A 668 -3.57 -55.58 -55.27
C GLN A 668 -4.11 -56.96 -54.86
N GLN A 669 -4.79 -57.07 -53.71
CA GLN A 669 -5.38 -58.33 -53.24
C GLN A 669 -6.40 -58.90 -54.22
N GLN A 670 -7.22 -58.04 -54.86
CA GLN A 670 -8.12 -58.47 -55.93
C GLN A 670 -7.34 -58.96 -57.16
N SER A 671 -6.32 -58.22 -57.60
CA SER A 671 -5.50 -58.62 -58.74
C SER A 671 -4.77 -59.96 -58.51
N GLU A 672 -4.23 -60.18 -57.31
CA GLU A 672 -3.66 -61.48 -56.92
C GLU A 672 -4.69 -62.62 -56.96
N LEU A 673 -5.94 -62.37 -56.53
CA LEU A 673 -7.02 -63.36 -56.59
C LEU A 673 -7.43 -63.68 -58.04
N GLU A 674 -7.45 -62.67 -58.91
CA GLU A 674 -7.68 -62.82 -60.34
C GLU A 674 -6.55 -63.60 -61.01
N VAL A 675 -5.28 -63.30 -60.71
CA VAL A 675 -4.10 -64.05 -61.19
C VAL A 675 -4.15 -65.51 -60.75
N ARG A 676 -4.36 -65.79 -59.46
CA ARG A 676 -4.54 -67.18 -58.94
C ARG A 676 -5.69 -67.92 -59.64
N THR A 677 -6.73 -67.19 -60.06
CA THR A 677 -7.86 -67.74 -60.83
C THR A 677 -7.51 -68.01 -62.30
N PHE A 678 -6.60 -67.24 -62.91
CA PHE A 678 -6.04 -67.53 -64.24
C PHE A 678 -5.03 -68.68 -64.21
N ASP A 679 -4.13 -68.72 -63.22
CA ASP A 679 -3.15 -69.80 -63.05
C ASP A 679 -3.84 -71.15 -62.91
N LYS A 680 -4.90 -71.23 -62.09
CA LYS A 680 -5.72 -72.46 -61.97
C LYS A 680 -6.37 -72.86 -63.30
N LYS A 681 -6.87 -71.91 -64.10
CA LYS A 681 -7.41 -72.21 -65.44
C LYS A 681 -6.33 -72.70 -66.40
N LEU A 682 -5.11 -72.15 -66.30
CA LEU A 682 -3.95 -72.60 -67.08
C LEU A 682 -3.53 -74.02 -66.67
N GLU A 683 -3.55 -74.34 -65.38
CA GLU A 683 -3.34 -75.70 -64.86
C GLU A 683 -4.42 -76.68 -65.35
N ASP A 684 -5.70 -76.32 -65.24
CA ASP A 684 -6.84 -77.13 -65.72
C ASP A 684 -6.75 -77.40 -67.24
N MET A 685 -6.32 -76.41 -68.04
CA MET A 685 -6.09 -76.59 -69.49
C MET A 685 -4.83 -77.42 -69.78
N SER A 686 -3.75 -77.23 -69.02
CA SER A 686 -2.51 -78.03 -69.13
C SER A 686 -2.80 -79.50 -68.85
N ASN A 687 -3.61 -79.78 -67.84
CA ASN A 687 -4.09 -81.13 -67.50
C ASN A 687 -4.94 -81.75 -68.63
N GLN A 688 -5.83 -80.98 -69.28
CA GLN A 688 -6.58 -81.44 -70.46
C GLN A 688 -5.66 -81.75 -71.65
N VAL A 689 -4.69 -80.88 -71.96
CA VAL A 689 -3.71 -81.11 -73.03
C VAL A 689 -2.87 -82.36 -72.75
N LEU A 690 -2.47 -82.58 -71.49
CA LEU A 690 -1.75 -83.80 -71.09
C LEU A 690 -2.61 -85.06 -71.20
N GLN A 691 -3.92 -84.98 -70.96
CA GLN A 691 -4.86 -86.08 -71.21
C GLN A 691 -5.00 -86.38 -72.70
N TRP A 692 -5.18 -85.36 -73.56
CA TRP A 692 -5.22 -85.54 -75.01
C TRP A 692 -3.91 -86.09 -75.58
N GLN A 693 -2.75 -85.65 -75.05
CA GLN A 693 -1.45 -86.19 -75.46
C GLN A 693 -1.31 -87.68 -75.10
N LYS A 694 -1.78 -88.10 -73.92
CA LYS A 694 -1.83 -89.51 -73.51
C LYS A 694 -2.77 -90.32 -74.40
N GLN A 695 -3.97 -89.81 -74.69
CA GLN A 695 -4.92 -90.46 -75.59
C GLN A 695 -4.33 -90.65 -76.99
N HIS A 696 -3.79 -89.60 -77.58
CA HIS A 696 -3.14 -89.65 -78.89
C HIS A 696 -1.96 -90.65 -78.92
N GLN A 697 -1.19 -90.77 -77.84
CA GLN A 697 -0.13 -91.78 -77.75
C GLN A 697 -0.68 -93.22 -77.68
N CYS A 698 -1.84 -93.44 -77.06
CA CYS A 698 -2.55 -94.72 -77.11
C CYS A 698 -3.10 -95.02 -78.52
N ASP A 699 -3.69 -94.01 -79.17
CA ASP A 699 -4.21 -94.13 -80.54
C ASP A 699 -3.10 -94.47 -81.54
N LEU A 700 -1.93 -93.81 -81.44
CA LEU A 700 -0.76 -94.12 -82.26
C LEU A 700 -0.24 -95.55 -82.05
N LYS A 701 -0.24 -96.07 -80.82
CA LYS A 701 0.11 -97.48 -80.55
C LYS A 701 -0.89 -98.45 -81.17
N MET A 702 -2.19 -98.12 -81.10
CA MET A 702 -3.27 -98.91 -81.69
C MET A 702 -3.23 -98.88 -83.23
N LEU A 703 -2.83 -97.76 -83.84
CA LEU A 703 -2.58 -97.66 -85.28
C LEU A 703 -1.34 -98.48 -85.69
N ALA A 704 -0.22 -98.36 -84.98
CA ALA A 704 0.99 -99.14 -85.26
C ALA A 704 0.74 -100.65 -85.18
N ALA A 705 -0.03 -101.11 -84.19
CA ALA A 705 -0.43 -102.53 -84.07
C ALA A 705 -1.33 -102.98 -85.24
N LYS A 706 -2.16 -102.09 -85.80
CA LYS A 706 -2.94 -102.37 -87.02
C LYS A 706 -2.09 -102.37 -88.28
N GLU A 707 -1.08 -101.51 -88.38
CA GLU A 707 -0.11 -101.54 -89.49
C GLU A 707 0.74 -102.82 -89.46
N GLU A 708 1.10 -103.32 -88.27
CA GLU A 708 1.79 -104.59 -88.09
C GLU A 708 0.92 -105.79 -88.50
N GLN A 709 -0.35 -105.81 -88.10
CA GLN A 709 -1.34 -106.80 -88.59
C GLN A 709 -1.52 -106.72 -90.12
N LEU A 710 -1.62 -105.51 -90.68
CA LEU A 710 -1.75 -105.31 -92.13
C LEU A 710 -0.50 -105.79 -92.88
N ARG A 711 0.69 -105.60 -92.31
CA ARG A 711 1.94 -106.11 -92.88
C ARG A 711 1.99 -107.65 -92.84
N ALA A 712 1.59 -108.28 -91.74
CA ALA A 712 1.49 -109.73 -91.66
C ALA A 712 0.55 -110.29 -92.75
N PHE A 713 -0.63 -109.69 -92.96
CA PHE A 713 -1.52 -110.06 -94.07
C PHE A 713 -0.90 -109.81 -95.46
N GLN A 714 -0.06 -108.78 -95.64
CA GLN A 714 0.67 -108.57 -96.89
C GLN A 714 1.77 -109.62 -97.12
N GLU A 715 2.48 -110.02 -96.07
CA GLU A 715 3.50 -111.07 -96.10
C GLU A 715 2.87 -112.44 -96.38
N GLU A 716 1.76 -112.79 -95.74
CA GLU A 716 0.94 -113.97 -96.06
C GLU A 716 0.46 -113.96 -97.52
N MET A 717 -0.05 -112.82 -98.01
CA MET A 717 -0.47 -112.65 -99.41
C MET A 717 0.68 -112.71 -100.41
N CYS A 718 1.90 -112.37 -100.03
CA CYS A 718 3.10 -112.54 -100.86
C CYS A 718 3.56 -114.00 -100.86
N ALA A 719 3.61 -114.66 -99.69
CA ALA A 719 3.92 -116.08 -99.60
C ALA A 719 2.92 -116.95 -100.39
N LEU A 720 1.63 -116.61 -100.37
CA LEU A 720 0.61 -117.26 -101.22
C LEU A 720 0.91 -117.12 -102.72
N LYS A 721 1.37 -115.94 -103.17
CA LYS A 721 1.78 -115.72 -104.57
C LYS A 721 3.07 -116.46 -104.93
N GLU A 722 4.06 -116.50 -104.04
CA GLU A 722 5.31 -117.21 -104.27
C GLU A 722 5.08 -118.72 -104.34
N ASN A 723 4.21 -119.29 -103.50
CA ASN A 723 3.81 -120.69 -103.60
C ASN A 723 3.06 -120.99 -104.91
N LEU A 724 2.21 -120.08 -105.40
CA LEU A 724 1.57 -120.19 -106.72
C LEU A 724 2.55 -120.04 -107.90
N LEU A 725 3.68 -119.35 -107.71
CA LEU A 725 4.74 -119.18 -108.71
C LEU A 725 5.82 -120.28 -108.66
N ALA A 726 5.89 -121.05 -107.57
CA ALA A 726 6.87 -122.10 -107.38
C ALA A 726 6.53 -123.42 -108.12
N ASP A 727 5.26 -123.61 -108.50
CA ASP A 727 4.74 -124.85 -109.09
C ASP A 727 4.93 -124.93 -110.63
N GLU A 728 5.37 -123.85 -111.29
CA GLU A 728 5.64 -123.81 -112.73
C GLU A 728 7.12 -123.54 -113.07
N LYS A 729 7.75 -124.46 -113.81
CA LYS A 729 9.07 -124.26 -114.43
C LYS A 729 9.19 -124.96 -115.78
N GLU A 730 9.92 -124.29 -116.68
CA GLU A 730 10.38 -124.72 -118.02
C GLU A 730 9.32 -124.77 -119.17
N PRO A 731 9.72 -124.56 -120.45
CA PRO A 731 10.84 -123.72 -120.94
C PRO A 731 10.55 -122.90 -122.24
N CYS A 732 11.55 -122.11 -122.64
CA CYS A 732 11.82 -121.56 -124.00
C CYS A 732 11.17 -120.24 -124.51
N LEU A 733 11.88 -119.65 -125.48
CA LEU A 733 11.64 -118.40 -126.24
C LEU A 733 10.95 -118.73 -127.62
N PRO A 734 10.64 -117.79 -128.57
CA PRO A 734 10.93 -116.35 -128.63
C PRO A 734 9.85 -115.38 -129.24
N GLN A 735 9.93 -114.09 -128.83
CA GLN A 735 9.90 -112.88 -129.67
C GLN A 735 8.63 -112.40 -130.46
N ARG A 736 8.43 -111.05 -130.41
CA ARG A 736 7.60 -110.14 -131.24
C ARG A 736 6.06 -110.16 -130.97
N SER A 737 5.32 -109.05 -131.15
CA SER A 737 5.69 -107.68 -131.59
C SER A 737 4.66 -106.61 -131.20
N ALA A 738 5.14 -105.37 -130.99
CA ALA A 738 4.42 -104.09 -131.19
C ALA A 738 3.18 -103.81 -130.28
N ALA A 739 2.72 -102.58 -130.07
CA ALA A 739 3.33 -101.23 -130.10
C ALA A 739 2.33 -100.26 -129.43
N LYS A 740 2.76 -99.01 -129.12
CA LYS A 740 1.91 -97.87 -128.67
C LYS A 740 1.25 -98.05 -127.28
N ASP A 741 1.05 -97.01 -126.44
CA ASP A 741 1.22 -95.56 -126.62
C ASP A 741 1.89 -94.90 -125.39
N ASN A 742 3.00 -94.18 -125.63
CA ASN A 742 3.40 -93.07 -124.77
C ASN A 742 2.48 -91.87 -125.06
N CYS A 743 1.39 -91.66 -124.30
CA CYS A 743 0.69 -90.34 -124.26
C CYS A 743 -0.47 -90.17 -123.24
N ARG A 744 -0.61 -90.97 -122.15
CA ARG A 744 -1.72 -90.80 -121.18
C ARG A 744 -1.35 -90.31 -119.78
N MET A 745 -0.31 -90.88 -119.15
CA MET A 745 0.02 -90.59 -117.74
C MET A 745 0.46 -89.15 -117.43
N HIS A 746 0.92 -88.38 -118.41
CA HIS A 746 1.20 -86.95 -118.19
C HIS A 746 -0.08 -86.10 -118.13
N ARG A 747 -1.09 -86.36 -118.98
CA ARG A 747 -2.32 -85.55 -118.97
C ARG A 747 -3.11 -85.67 -117.66
N GLU A 748 -2.99 -86.81 -116.97
CA GLU A 748 -3.61 -87.02 -115.65
C GLU A 748 -2.78 -86.38 -114.52
N ASN A 749 -1.44 -86.39 -114.59
CA ASN A 749 -0.58 -85.64 -113.66
C ASN A 749 -0.71 -84.12 -113.83
N ASP A 750 -0.78 -83.60 -115.07
CA ASP A 750 -0.96 -82.18 -115.36
C ASP A 750 -2.35 -81.69 -114.92
N GLN A 751 -3.36 -82.55 -114.96
CA GLN A 751 -4.69 -82.27 -114.40
C GLN A 751 -4.68 -82.27 -112.86
N ILE A 752 -3.95 -83.19 -112.22
CA ILE A 752 -3.75 -83.18 -110.76
C ILE A 752 -2.99 -81.91 -110.33
N MET A 753 -1.90 -81.55 -111.01
CA MET A 753 -1.16 -80.31 -110.78
C MET A 753 -2.03 -79.06 -111.01
N SER A 754 -2.86 -79.04 -112.05
CA SER A 754 -3.79 -77.94 -112.30
C SER A 754 -4.86 -77.83 -111.21
N ASN A 755 -5.43 -78.95 -110.76
CA ASN A 755 -6.39 -78.99 -109.65
C ASN A 755 -5.74 -78.56 -108.32
N MET A 756 -4.47 -78.94 -108.09
CA MET A 756 -3.71 -78.60 -106.89
C MET A 756 -3.28 -77.12 -106.89
N GLU A 757 -2.91 -76.57 -108.05
CA GLU A 757 -2.74 -75.12 -108.23
C GLU A 757 -4.04 -74.35 -108.08
N GLN A 758 -5.18 -74.88 -108.57
CA GLN A 758 -6.47 -74.24 -108.43
C GLN A 758 -6.92 -74.22 -106.96
N TRP A 759 -6.78 -75.35 -106.26
CA TRP A 759 -6.99 -75.43 -104.80
C TRP A 759 -6.06 -74.47 -104.04
N ALA A 760 -4.79 -74.36 -104.43
CA ALA A 760 -3.86 -73.39 -103.84
C ALA A 760 -4.25 -71.92 -104.14
N LYS A 761 -4.80 -71.62 -105.32
CA LYS A 761 -5.33 -70.30 -105.68
C LYS A 761 -6.61 -69.98 -104.91
N GLU A 762 -7.49 -70.95 -104.70
CA GLU A 762 -8.70 -70.84 -103.87
C GLU A 762 -8.37 -70.63 -102.39
N GLN A 763 -7.40 -71.37 -101.83
CA GLN A 763 -6.87 -71.12 -100.48
C GLN A 763 -6.23 -69.73 -100.37
N LYS A 764 -5.46 -69.29 -101.37
CA LYS A 764 -4.85 -67.95 -101.39
C LYS A 764 -5.90 -66.83 -101.49
N ALA A 765 -7.00 -67.06 -102.22
CA ALA A 765 -8.15 -66.15 -102.24
C ALA A 765 -8.89 -66.12 -100.89
N GLY A 766 -9.15 -67.27 -100.28
CA GLY A 766 -9.76 -67.37 -98.94
C GLY A 766 -8.94 -66.66 -97.86
N ILE A 767 -7.63 -66.89 -97.80
CA ILE A 767 -6.71 -66.22 -96.89
C ILE A 767 -6.71 -64.70 -97.14
N THR A 768 -6.75 -64.25 -98.40
CA THR A 768 -6.81 -62.82 -98.74
C THR A 768 -8.13 -62.18 -98.27
N HIS A 769 -9.24 -62.91 -98.28
CA HIS A 769 -10.54 -62.42 -97.80
C HIS A 769 -10.63 -62.42 -96.26
N VAL A 770 -9.97 -63.36 -95.58
CA VAL A 770 -9.85 -63.40 -94.11
C VAL A 770 -8.94 -62.29 -93.58
N LEU A 771 -7.79 -62.04 -94.21
CA LEU A 771 -6.88 -60.95 -93.80
C LEU A 771 -7.56 -59.57 -93.87
N LYS A 772 -8.47 -59.38 -94.82
CA LYS A 772 -9.14 -58.09 -95.07
C LYS A 772 -10.31 -57.79 -94.12
N ASN A 773 -10.84 -58.81 -93.44
CA ASN A 773 -11.95 -58.71 -92.47
C ASN A 773 -11.53 -59.15 -91.04
N SER A 774 -10.29 -58.85 -90.64
CA SER A 774 -9.85 -59.09 -89.26
C SER A 774 -10.56 -58.16 -88.27
N VAL A 775 -11.64 -58.65 -87.65
CA VAL A 775 -12.45 -57.94 -86.63
C VAL A 775 -11.58 -57.46 -85.45
N THR A 776 -10.46 -58.13 -85.18
CA THR A 776 -9.45 -57.69 -84.19
C THR A 776 -8.74 -56.41 -84.59
N HIS A 777 -8.46 -56.16 -85.87
CA HIS A 777 -7.83 -54.92 -86.33
C HIS A 777 -8.82 -53.74 -86.26
N THR A 778 -10.09 -53.93 -86.64
CA THR A 778 -11.11 -52.88 -86.48
C THR A 778 -11.48 -52.66 -85.01
N HIS A 779 -11.50 -53.69 -84.16
CA HIS A 779 -11.70 -53.52 -82.73
C HIS A 779 -10.54 -52.77 -82.07
N LEU A 780 -9.28 -53.17 -82.33
CA LEU A 780 -8.10 -52.47 -81.80
C LEU A 780 -7.97 -51.04 -82.34
N HIS A 781 -8.31 -50.80 -83.62
CA HIS A 781 -8.37 -49.44 -84.16
C HIS A 781 -9.47 -48.61 -83.50
N ASN A 782 -10.67 -49.17 -83.26
CA ASN A 782 -11.74 -48.49 -82.54
C ASN A 782 -11.37 -48.20 -81.08
N VAL A 783 -10.73 -49.14 -80.37
CA VAL A 783 -10.21 -48.93 -79.01
C VAL A 783 -9.11 -47.86 -79.01
N MET A 784 -8.20 -47.88 -79.97
CA MET A 784 -7.16 -46.84 -80.13
C MET A 784 -7.77 -45.45 -80.39
N VAL A 785 -8.78 -45.36 -81.26
CA VAL A 785 -9.52 -44.11 -81.52
C VAL A 785 -10.32 -43.67 -80.29
N HIS A 786 -10.90 -44.60 -79.52
CA HIS A 786 -11.60 -44.28 -78.28
C HIS A 786 -10.63 -43.76 -77.21
N LEU A 787 -9.49 -44.43 -77.00
CA LEU A 787 -8.43 -43.99 -76.10
C LEU A 787 -7.80 -42.67 -76.55
N GLN A 788 -7.67 -42.38 -77.85
CA GLN A 788 -7.24 -41.07 -78.33
C GLN A 788 -8.30 -39.98 -78.09
N LYS A 789 -9.59 -40.30 -78.26
CA LYS A 789 -10.71 -39.39 -77.96
C LYS A 789 -10.80 -39.11 -76.46
N GLU A 790 -10.57 -40.12 -75.63
CA GLU A 790 -10.56 -40.03 -74.18
C GLU A 790 -9.31 -39.31 -73.67
N ASN A 791 -8.12 -39.53 -74.23
CA ASN A 791 -6.94 -38.71 -73.95
C ASN A 791 -7.13 -37.25 -74.37
N LYS A 792 -7.80 -36.97 -75.50
CA LYS A 792 -8.17 -35.59 -75.88
C LYS A 792 -9.16 -34.96 -74.89
N LYS A 793 -10.14 -35.73 -74.41
CA LYS A 793 -11.09 -35.31 -73.36
C LYS A 793 -10.37 -35.04 -72.03
N LEU A 794 -9.55 -35.98 -71.55
CA LEU A 794 -8.78 -35.84 -70.32
C LEU A 794 -7.77 -34.70 -70.41
N LYS A 795 -7.14 -34.46 -71.58
CA LYS A 795 -6.31 -33.27 -71.78
C LYS A 795 -7.12 -31.98 -71.68
N HIS A 796 -8.30 -31.91 -72.30
CA HIS A 796 -9.21 -30.77 -72.11
C HIS A 796 -9.65 -30.63 -70.65
N GLU A 797 -9.97 -31.72 -69.96
CA GLU A 797 -10.39 -31.71 -68.56
C GLU A 797 -9.24 -31.34 -67.61
N ILE A 798 -7.99 -31.62 -67.96
CA ILE A 798 -6.78 -31.19 -67.25
C ILE A 798 -6.48 -29.71 -67.52
N GLU A 799 -6.64 -29.22 -68.74
CA GLU A 799 -6.51 -27.78 -69.04
C GLU A 799 -7.66 -26.98 -68.40
N GLU A 800 -8.88 -27.50 -68.43
CA GLU A 800 -10.05 -26.94 -67.73
C GLU A 800 -9.88 -26.99 -66.21
N LYS A 801 -9.33 -28.08 -65.64
CA LYS A 801 -8.99 -28.13 -64.20
C LYS A 801 -7.81 -27.23 -63.86
N LYS A 802 -6.83 -27.00 -64.74
CA LYS A 802 -5.80 -25.96 -64.54
C LYS A 802 -6.40 -24.55 -64.54
N LEU A 803 -7.41 -24.29 -65.37
CA LEU A 803 -8.14 -23.01 -65.41
C LEU A 803 -9.11 -22.85 -64.22
N LYS A 804 -9.64 -23.94 -63.66
CA LYS A 804 -10.58 -23.93 -62.51
C LYS A 804 -9.91 -24.08 -61.14
N ALA A 805 -8.70 -24.62 -61.06
CA ALA A 805 -7.94 -24.80 -59.81
C ALA A 805 -7.09 -23.58 -59.43
N ALA A 806 -7.32 -22.42 -60.04
CA ALA A 806 -6.65 -21.15 -59.74
C ALA A 806 -7.65 -20.11 -59.19
N PRO A 807 -7.91 -20.06 -57.87
CA PRO A 807 -8.61 -18.95 -57.25
C PRO A 807 -7.75 -17.68 -57.28
N SER A 808 -8.33 -16.59 -57.76
CA SER A 808 -7.64 -15.32 -58.00
C SER A 808 -6.93 -14.71 -56.79
N ARG A 809 -5.66 -14.33 -56.96
CA ARG A 809 -5.27 -12.95 -56.67
C ARG A 809 -4.72 -12.27 -57.92
N VAL A 810 -5.18 -11.04 -58.10
CA VAL A 810 -4.89 -10.18 -59.24
C VAL A 810 -3.55 -9.47 -59.01
N TYR A 811 -2.65 -9.52 -59.98
CA TYR A 811 -2.20 -8.28 -60.65
C TYR A 811 -1.68 -8.56 -62.05
N ALA A 812 -2.18 -7.79 -63.02
CA ALA A 812 -1.79 -7.91 -64.42
C ALA A 812 -0.75 -6.84 -64.78
N LYS A 813 0.15 -7.17 -65.71
CA LYS A 813 0.74 -6.21 -66.65
C LYS A 813 1.11 -6.92 -67.95
N ALA A 814 0.91 -6.20 -69.06
CA ALA A 814 1.01 -6.77 -70.40
C ALA A 814 2.42 -6.67 -70.98
N LEU A 815 2.69 -7.52 -71.98
CA LEU A 815 3.74 -7.29 -72.96
C LEU A 815 3.46 -5.98 -73.72
N CYS A 816 4.42 -5.06 -73.78
CA CYS A 816 5.08 -4.74 -75.06
C CYS A 816 6.21 -3.70 -74.96
N GLN A 817 7.24 -3.96 -75.79
CA GLN A 817 8.09 -3.00 -76.51
C GLN A 817 8.93 -1.97 -75.73
N SER A 818 10.24 -2.23 -75.75
CA SER A 818 11.30 -1.22 -75.63
C SER A 818 11.42 -0.34 -76.89
N LYS A 819 11.45 0.99 -76.73
CA LYS A 819 12.36 1.91 -77.46
C LYS A 819 12.27 3.37 -76.97
N THR A 820 13.38 4.10 -77.16
CA THR A 820 13.55 5.57 -77.15
C THR A 820 13.28 6.37 -75.87
N GLU A 821 14.39 6.81 -75.28
CA GLU A 821 14.67 8.14 -74.68
C GLU A 821 14.21 9.36 -75.54
N PRO A 822 14.34 10.65 -75.10
CA PRO A 822 14.89 11.17 -73.82
C PRO A 822 14.14 12.38 -73.15
N THR A 823 14.72 12.88 -72.04
CA THR A 823 14.86 14.31 -71.61
C THR A 823 13.85 15.06 -70.69
N ILE A 824 14.44 15.94 -69.85
CA ILE A 824 13.95 17.22 -69.23
C ILE A 824 13.27 17.22 -67.83
N ARG A 825 14.04 17.74 -66.84
CA ARG A 825 13.75 18.66 -65.68
C ARG A 825 12.43 18.54 -64.86
N GLY A 826 12.53 18.75 -63.52
CA GLY A 826 11.41 19.43 -62.80
C GLY A 826 11.28 19.46 -61.26
N LYS A 827 12.27 19.98 -60.52
CA LYS A 827 12.18 20.62 -59.18
C LYS A 827 10.81 20.82 -58.43
N VAL A 828 10.82 20.49 -57.12
CA VAL A 828 10.51 21.36 -55.92
C VAL A 828 9.08 21.46 -55.29
N TYR A 829 9.08 21.45 -53.93
CA TYR A 829 8.00 21.73 -52.93
C TYR A 829 6.70 20.88 -53.01
N GLY A 830 5.90 20.72 -51.93
CA GLY A 830 6.10 21.07 -50.52
C GLY A 830 4.84 21.61 -49.80
N THR A 831 4.68 21.29 -48.51
CA THR A 831 3.72 21.87 -47.53
C THR A 831 2.26 21.37 -47.51
N LEU A 832 1.66 21.47 -46.29
CA LEU A 832 0.23 21.42 -45.90
C LEU A 832 -0.44 20.04 -45.72
N GLY A 833 -0.88 19.79 -44.48
CA GLY A 833 -1.92 18.83 -44.10
C GLY A 833 -3.02 19.52 -43.29
N TRP A 834 -4.18 18.88 -43.10
CA TRP A 834 -5.31 19.40 -42.31
C TRP A 834 -6.05 18.29 -41.52
N ARG A 835 -7.05 18.69 -40.72
CA ARG A 835 -7.43 18.06 -39.44
C ARG A 835 -8.90 17.61 -39.36
N GLY A 836 -9.11 16.29 -39.29
CA GLY A 836 -10.05 15.59 -38.38
C GLY A 836 -11.58 15.63 -38.57
N ILE A 837 -12.24 14.85 -37.67
CA ILE A 837 -13.63 14.95 -37.15
C ILE A 837 -14.79 14.25 -37.95
N THR A 838 -15.36 13.20 -37.31
CA THR A 838 -16.75 12.62 -37.24
C THR A 838 -17.75 12.69 -38.45
N GLN A 839 -18.87 11.95 -38.57
CA GLN A 839 -19.74 11.26 -37.59
C GLN A 839 -20.74 10.24 -38.26
N ASP A 840 -20.87 9.01 -37.70
CA ASP A 840 -22.10 8.17 -37.51
C ASP A 840 -23.10 7.79 -38.67
N VAL A 841 -24.04 6.86 -38.34
CA VAL A 841 -25.41 6.62 -38.88
C VAL A 841 -25.71 5.45 -39.88
N SER A 842 -26.18 4.31 -39.31
CA SER A 842 -27.33 3.44 -39.72
C SER A 842 -27.38 2.45 -40.94
N GLN A 843 -27.68 1.18 -40.59
CA GLN A 843 -28.87 0.34 -40.97
C GLN A 843 -28.93 -0.70 -42.14
N ARG A 844 -29.63 -1.84 -41.79
CA ARG A 844 -30.41 -2.86 -42.58
C ARG A 844 -29.65 -3.91 -43.43
N MET A 845 -29.82 -5.23 -43.26
CA MET A 845 -31.02 -6.14 -43.43
C MET A 845 -31.63 -6.11 -44.86
N ASP A 846 -32.00 -7.20 -45.54
CA ASP A 846 -32.37 -8.59 -45.16
C ASP A 846 -31.80 -9.66 -46.15
N ILE A 847 -31.51 -10.94 -45.83
CA ILE A 847 -32.30 -12.15 -45.45
C ILE A 847 -33.03 -12.90 -46.62
N THR A 848 -33.06 -14.24 -46.51
CA THR A 848 -33.71 -15.31 -47.35
C THR A 848 -32.84 -15.91 -48.48
N LYS A 849 -32.92 -17.20 -48.90
CA LYS A 849 -33.66 -18.46 -48.53
C LYS A 849 -32.67 -19.67 -48.71
N PHE A 850 -32.72 -20.82 -48.01
CA PHE A 850 -33.71 -21.94 -47.95
C PHE A 850 -33.92 -22.69 -49.29
N VAL A 851 -33.93 -24.03 -49.42
CA VAL A 851 -34.20 -25.20 -48.51
C VAL A 851 -33.22 -26.36 -48.89
N GLY A 852 -32.85 -27.37 -48.07
CA GLY A 852 -33.27 -27.79 -46.72
C GLY A 852 -32.51 -29.01 -46.13
N ILE A 853 -33.22 -29.80 -45.31
CA ILE A 853 -32.74 -30.68 -44.20
C ILE A 853 -33.37 -32.09 -44.41
N PRO A 854 -32.76 -33.26 -44.03
CA PRO A 854 -33.06 -33.81 -42.70
C PRO A 854 -32.12 -34.83 -41.97
N HIS A 855 -32.36 -34.89 -40.65
CA HIS A 855 -32.28 -36.03 -39.68
C HIS A 855 -31.00 -36.35 -38.85
N CYS A 856 -31.19 -36.23 -37.52
CA CYS A 856 -30.64 -37.06 -36.41
C CYS A 856 -29.12 -36.98 -36.09
N SER A 857 -28.62 -37.19 -34.86
CA SER A 857 -29.16 -37.24 -33.46
C SER A 857 -27.99 -37.54 -32.49
N ALA A 858 -27.94 -37.22 -31.18
CA ALA A 858 -28.66 -36.32 -30.26
C ALA A 858 -27.94 -36.37 -28.86
N ASN A 859 -28.52 -35.77 -27.80
CA ASN A 859 -28.19 -35.91 -26.35
C ASN A 859 -26.89 -35.25 -25.82
N LEU A 860 -26.79 -34.70 -24.58
CA LEU A 860 -27.77 -34.36 -23.53
C LEU A 860 -27.16 -33.40 -22.46
N PHE A 861 -27.95 -32.49 -21.87
CA PHE A 861 -27.78 -31.74 -20.58
C PHE A 861 -26.48 -30.91 -20.33
N TYR A 862 -26.39 -29.91 -19.44
CA TYR A 862 -27.29 -29.15 -18.52
C TYR A 862 -26.94 -27.64 -18.68
N CYS A 863 -27.81 -26.64 -18.49
CA CYS A 863 -28.21 -26.01 -17.21
C CYS A 863 -29.38 -25.02 -17.39
N GLY A 864 -30.14 -24.73 -16.32
CA GLY A 864 -31.10 -23.60 -16.24
C GLY A 864 -30.41 -22.24 -16.13
N TRP A 865 -31.00 -21.11 -16.53
CA TRP A 865 -32.19 -20.45 -16.00
C TRP A 865 -32.09 -20.09 -14.49
N ILE A 866 -32.47 -18.91 -13.96
CA ILE A 866 -32.60 -17.49 -14.36
C ILE A 866 -33.54 -16.83 -13.32
N LEU A 867 -33.09 -15.73 -12.70
CA LEU A 867 -33.86 -14.66 -12.01
C LEU A 867 -34.59 -14.88 -10.66
N PHE A 868 -34.70 -13.73 -9.97
CA PHE A 868 -35.60 -13.32 -8.88
C PHE A 868 -35.58 -14.10 -7.54
N ASN A 869 -34.82 -13.58 -6.57
CA ASN A 869 -35.38 -12.58 -5.65
C ASN A 869 -34.28 -11.58 -5.22
#